data_AF-A0A8I1GQG2-F1
#
_entry.id   AF-A0A8I1GQG2-F1
#
_cell.length_a   1.000
_cell.length_b   1.000
_cell.length_c   1.000
_cell.angle_alpha   90.00
_cell.angle_beta   90.00
_cell.angle_gamma   90.00
#
_symmetry.space_group_name_H-M   'P 1'
#
loop_
_entity.id
_entity.type
_entity.pdbx_description
1 polymer ?
#
loop_
_entity_poly.entity_id
_entity_poly.type
_entity_poly.pdbx_seq_one_letter_code
_entity_poly.pdbx_strand_id
1 'polypeptide(L)'
;MYLKRITSIFSIIMIFMFTIGQSLLPIVANAQELNTLGLVDSFKIDKTDLSIGQRTKVTINFSEKDSLKMKPGDTLTLTLPPELKGLNTEFLLDDYGTCKVTAGTVVCTFNDKVSTHQNIKGYLNFFVEAANVGTDEKKEIETNFGTNVDKQSVTITGPSSGGGTDPGKPPFFYKTGDMNSGKSDEVRWFLNINLAKEELSRDIVVTDNLQEGQTLNKDSFYIIVDDYIGRRSLTLQELEKQGYGTITFTGDKSFKVVLNKGKARLASFSIGYTSTITEAGKKQEFFKNDYTIDYQVLNKEPVTESGTHPVENMIAGGGAEGNVTPKGTLKIVKHIEGDEEKVIPNVSFKLYKESDEQVGDVYKTDEKGIIEIPNLQPGKYYVKEVSAPDYVDFDPQAKVIFEVKSDAVNGVKLPIPNKVKTTSIAGTKTWKGDNEKDRPSSIKVELLQNEEVVNTKEVTAADGWKYKFDNLATYDANGVAYKYEVKEQPIDGYTTEVNGYDITNTKVVQKTKVEGTKTWKDGNAEGRPTMIKVDLLQSGTVIATQEVSEATGWKYEFKDLAINDADGKAYKYEVKEQAVAGYESKVNGYDITNTKVGKTSVAGMKTWKGGTEEEHKAIKVDLLQNDTVIETQEVSKETGWKYEFKDLVAFDANGKAYKYEVKEQPVAGYQSDVHGYDIINTKVGETKIEGTKTWKDDNAKDRPEMIKVDLLQNGKVVDTKEVTAATNWKYTFEKLQAYDANGVAYKYEVKEQQVAGYKSELKGYDITNTKVGETKIEGTKTWKDDNAKDRPEMIKVDLLQNGKVVDTKEVTAATEWKYTFEKLQAYDANGAAYKYEVKEQAVPGYESKVSGTDITNTKVGKTKVEGTKTWKDDNAKDRPEMIKVDLLQNGTVIATQEVSKATNWKYAFADVEAYDANGVAYKYEV
;
A
#
# COMPACT_ATOMS: atom_id res chain seq x y z
N MET A 1 47.94 2.48 30.38
CA MET A 1 47.11 1.27 30.61
C MET A 1 45.65 1.71 30.73
N TYR A 2 44.68 0.77 30.78
CA TYR A 2 43.23 1.01 30.94
C TYR A 2 42.86 1.74 32.28
N LEU A 3 41.61 2.15 32.63
CA LEU A 3 40.26 1.62 32.32
C LEU A 3 39.08 2.59 32.72
N LYS A 4 38.04 2.76 31.86
CA LYS A 4 36.55 2.96 32.08
C LYS A 4 36.01 3.96 33.18
N ARG A 5 34.74 4.45 33.23
CA ARG A 5 33.43 4.23 32.51
C ARG A 5 32.39 5.36 32.81
N ILE A 6 31.35 5.55 31.94
CA ILE A 6 29.96 6.09 32.27
C ILE A 6 29.90 7.61 32.66
N THR A 7 28.89 8.51 32.46
CA THR A 7 27.56 8.75 31.75
C THR A 7 27.22 10.27 31.90
N SER A 8 26.18 11.01 31.44
CA SER A 8 24.98 11.01 30.52
C SER A 8 24.38 12.48 30.57
N ILE A 9 23.29 13.01 29.94
CA ILE A 9 22.19 12.59 29.02
C ILE A 9 21.62 13.84 28.24
N PHE A 10 20.50 13.67 27.51
CA PHE A 10 19.62 14.63 26.77
C PHE A 10 19.39 16.07 27.33
N SER A 11 19.01 17.10 26.54
CA SER A 11 18.15 17.05 25.33
C SER A 11 18.44 18.05 24.15
N ILE A 12 17.47 18.90 23.74
CA ILE A 12 17.04 19.23 22.34
C ILE A 12 16.37 20.64 22.32
N ILE A 13 16.20 21.49 21.27
CA ILE A 13 15.99 21.41 19.78
C ILE A 13 17.09 22.16 18.98
N MET A 14 17.23 21.84 17.68
CA MET A 14 18.26 22.35 16.74
C MET A 14 17.72 22.33 15.27
N ILE A 15 18.53 22.80 14.29
CA ILE A 15 18.45 22.55 12.81
C ILE A 15 17.49 23.49 12.04
N PHE A 16 17.80 24.06 10.85
CA PHE A 16 18.96 23.93 9.95
C PHE A 16 19.55 25.32 9.58
N MET A 17 20.87 25.51 9.74
CA MET A 17 21.64 26.53 9.02
C MET A 17 23.13 26.14 8.98
N PHE A 18 23.79 26.38 7.84
CA PHE A 18 25.24 26.28 7.59
C PHE A 18 26.02 25.05 8.12
N THR A 19 26.29 24.12 7.20
CA THR A 19 27.58 23.41 7.14
C THR A 19 28.17 23.57 5.74
N ILE A 20 29.43 24.02 5.66
CA ILE A 20 30.12 24.29 4.39
C ILE A 20 30.48 22.97 3.70
N GLY A 21 30.14 22.83 2.41
CA GLY A 21 30.66 21.79 1.54
C GLY A 21 31.37 22.39 0.34
N GLN A 22 32.67 22.13 0.17
CA GLN A 22 33.35 22.36 -1.11
C GLN A 22 32.97 21.24 -2.09
N SER A 23 31.76 21.28 -2.61
CA SER A 23 31.33 20.46 -3.75
C SER A 23 31.39 21.29 -5.03
N LEU A 24 32.12 20.76 -6.02
CA LEU A 24 32.27 21.28 -7.38
C LEU A 24 31.00 22.02 -7.87
N LEU A 25 31.06 23.36 -7.93
CA LEU A 25 30.06 24.12 -8.67
C LEU A 25 30.17 23.71 -10.14
N PRO A 26 29.11 23.21 -10.80
CA PRO A 26 29.06 23.32 -12.24
C PRO A 26 29.14 24.81 -12.59
N ILE A 27 29.90 25.16 -13.63
CA ILE A 27 29.95 26.54 -14.12
C ILE A 27 28.54 26.86 -14.64
N VAL A 28 27.79 27.68 -13.90
CA VAL A 28 26.44 28.12 -14.29
C VAL A 28 26.59 29.03 -15.51
N ALA A 29 26.46 28.43 -16.68
CA ALA A 29 26.75 29.08 -17.95
C ALA A 29 25.64 30.07 -18.32
N ASN A 30 25.96 31.37 -18.24
CA ASN A 30 25.14 32.48 -18.73
C ASN A 30 23.74 32.57 -18.11
N ALA A 31 23.70 32.79 -16.79
CA ALA A 31 22.59 33.52 -16.17
C ALA A 31 22.48 34.91 -16.82
N GLN A 32 21.26 35.31 -17.21
CA GLN A 32 21.00 36.55 -17.95
C GLN A 32 20.11 37.52 -17.16
N GLU A 33 20.29 38.81 -17.38
CA GLU A 33 19.43 39.86 -16.82
C GLU A 33 18.28 40.14 -17.81
N LEU A 34 17.05 40.11 -17.30
CA LEU A 34 15.81 39.99 -18.07
C LEU A 34 15.07 41.33 -18.25
N ASN A 35 15.40 42.37 -17.46
CA ASN A 35 14.69 43.66 -17.46
C ASN A 35 14.59 44.32 -18.86
N THR A 36 15.68 44.31 -19.63
CA THR A 36 15.76 44.88 -20.98
C THR A 36 15.56 43.85 -22.10
N LEU A 37 15.14 42.62 -21.77
CA LEU A 37 14.88 41.56 -22.77
C LEU A 37 13.39 41.42 -23.13
N GLY A 38 12.53 42.27 -22.58
CA GLY A 38 11.08 42.28 -22.89
C GLY A 38 10.27 41.26 -22.08
N LEU A 39 10.78 40.79 -20.94
CA LEU A 39 10.04 39.92 -20.02
C LEU A 39 8.88 40.66 -19.34
N VAL A 40 9.06 41.93 -18.98
CA VAL A 40 8.03 42.75 -18.31
C VAL A 40 6.97 43.17 -19.31
N ASP A 41 5.71 42.82 -19.04
CA ASP A 41 4.53 43.15 -19.85
C ASP A 41 3.97 44.53 -19.53
N SER A 42 3.98 44.89 -18.25
CA SER A 42 3.41 46.14 -17.74
C SER A 42 3.89 46.41 -16.33
N PHE A 43 3.82 47.67 -15.92
CA PHE A 43 3.80 48.02 -14.51
C PHE A 43 2.71 49.07 -14.24
N LYS A 44 2.43 49.28 -12.95
CA LYS A 44 1.55 50.34 -12.47
C LYS A 44 2.06 50.85 -11.13
N ILE A 45 2.22 52.17 -11.02
CA ILE A 45 2.37 52.89 -9.77
C ILE A 45 0.98 53.38 -9.39
N ASP A 46 0.43 52.91 -8.26
CA ASP A 46 -1.00 53.09 -7.93
C ASP A 46 -1.39 54.54 -7.62
N LYS A 47 -0.48 55.29 -6.99
CA LYS A 47 -0.63 56.72 -6.68
C LYS A 47 0.55 57.52 -7.25
N THR A 48 0.26 58.47 -8.14
CA THR A 48 1.24 59.29 -8.88
C THR A 48 1.53 60.64 -8.24
N ASP A 49 0.59 61.20 -7.47
CA ASP A 49 0.76 62.51 -6.82
C ASP A 49 1.03 62.31 -5.33
N LEU A 50 2.29 62.50 -4.93
CA LEU A 50 2.80 62.18 -3.60
C LEU A 50 3.37 63.43 -2.90
N SER A 51 3.35 63.39 -1.57
CA SER A 51 4.20 64.23 -0.72
C SER A 51 5.34 63.39 -0.15
N ILE A 52 6.47 63.99 0.21
CA ILE A 52 7.56 63.26 0.89
C ILE A 52 7.04 62.49 2.11
N GLY A 53 7.50 61.25 2.27
CA GLY A 53 7.06 60.30 3.31
C GLY A 53 5.77 59.56 2.97
N GLN A 54 5.04 59.95 1.92
CA GLN A 54 3.93 59.12 1.42
C GLN A 54 4.46 57.92 0.63
N ARG A 55 3.74 56.82 0.72
CA ARG A 55 4.03 55.58 -0.01
C ARG A 55 3.10 55.42 -1.19
N THR A 56 3.56 54.63 -2.15
CA THR A 56 2.78 54.18 -3.30
C THR A 56 3.12 52.74 -3.60
N LYS A 57 2.13 51.96 -4.02
CA LYS A 57 2.29 50.57 -4.40
C LYS A 57 2.70 50.49 -5.87
N VAL A 58 3.71 49.67 -6.14
CA VAL A 58 4.19 49.32 -7.48
C VAL A 58 3.78 47.89 -7.76
N THR A 59 3.05 47.70 -8.85
CA THR A 59 2.69 46.40 -9.42
C THR A 59 3.48 46.20 -10.71
N ILE A 60 4.05 45.01 -10.92
CA ILE A 60 4.77 44.60 -12.13
C ILE A 60 4.12 43.31 -12.62
N ASN A 61 3.88 43.16 -13.93
CA ASN A 61 3.52 41.88 -14.54
C ASN A 61 4.59 41.48 -15.56
N PHE A 62 4.92 40.20 -15.62
CA PHE A 62 5.94 39.67 -16.54
C PHE A 62 5.52 38.33 -17.15
N SER A 63 6.01 38.04 -18.34
CA SER A 63 5.86 36.74 -18.99
C SER A 63 7.00 36.42 -19.95
N GLU A 64 7.38 35.15 -19.94
CA GLU A 64 8.29 34.50 -20.86
C GLU A 64 7.80 34.66 -22.32
N LYS A 65 8.73 34.91 -23.24
CA LYS A 65 8.43 35.08 -24.67
C LYS A 65 8.94 33.89 -25.47
N ASP A 66 8.45 33.71 -26.69
CA ASP A 66 8.95 32.64 -27.58
C ASP A 66 10.45 32.82 -27.91
N SER A 67 10.92 34.06 -27.95
CA SER A 67 12.32 34.45 -28.15
C SER A 67 13.17 34.53 -26.88
N LEU A 68 12.56 34.44 -25.69
CA LEU A 68 13.23 34.61 -24.39
C LEU A 68 12.76 33.54 -23.42
N LYS A 69 13.56 32.46 -23.28
CA LYS A 69 13.33 31.40 -22.28
C LYS A 69 14.16 31.63 -21.02
N MET A 70 13.50 31.46 -19.87
CA MET A 70 14.07 31.72 -18.55
C MET A 70 14.93 30.53 -18.10
N LYS A 71 16.04 30.82 -17.41
CA LYS A 71 17.01 29.82 -16.93
C LYS A 71 17.24 29.94 -15.41
N PRO A 72 17.65 28.86 -14.73
CA PRO A 72 18.03 28.94 -13.33
C PRO A 72 19.21 29.89 -13.13
N GLY A 73 19.08 30.81 -12.18
CA GLY A 73 20.04 31.87 -11.91
C GLY A 73 19.79 33.19 -12.66
N ASP A 74 18.89 33.24 -13.64
CA ASP A 74 18.51 34.49 -14.30
C ASP A 74 17.95 35.52 -13.31
N THR A 75 18.11 36.81 -13.62
CA THR A 75 17.62 37.92 -12.78
C THR A 75 16.68 38.86 -13.52
N LEU A 76 15.71 39.42 -12.80
CA LEU A 76 14.93 40.58 -13.20
C LEU A 76 15.24 41.71 -12.21
N THR A 77 16.00 42.72 -12.66
CA THR A 77 16.45 43.86 -11.86
C THR A 77 15.71 45.14 -12.24
N LEU A 78 14.91 45.64 -11.32
CA LEU A 78 14.23 46.93 -11.42
C LEU A 78 15.06 47.99 -10.71
N THR A 79 15.40 49.09 -11.39
CA THR A 79 16.13 50.23 -10.83
C THR A 79 15.16 51.29 -10.34
N LEU A 80 15.21 51.63 -9.04
CA LEU A 80 14.33 52.64 -8.45
C LEU A 80 15.00 54.03 -8.55
N PRO A 81 14.26 55.09 -8.98
CA PRO A 81 14.74 56.47 -8.88
C PRO A 81 15.09 56.84 -7.42
N PRO A 82 16.09 57.71 -7.18
CA PRO A 82 16.45 58.16 -5.83
C PRO A 82 15.29 58.72 -4.99
N GLU A 83 14.25 59.24 -5.65
CA GLU A 83 13.06 59.83 -5.06
C GLU A 83 11.96 58.81 -4.73
N LEU A 84 12.08 57.56 -5.19
CA LEU A 84 11.12 56.46 -4.97
C LEU A 84 11.81 55.30 -4.24
N LYS A 85 12.07 55.52 -2.95
CA LYS A 85 12.90 54.63 -2.12
C LYS A 85 12.17 53.32 -1.78
N GLY A 86 12.77 52.19 -2.11
CA GLY A 86 12.24 50.87 -1.72
C GLY A 86 12.44 50.55 -0.23
N LEU A 87 11.59 49.68 0.32
CA LEU A 87 11.41 49.50 1.76
C LEU A 87 12.14 48.30 2.39
N ASN A 88 13.21 47.81 1.75
CA ASN A 88 14.09 46.74 2.25
C ASN A 88 13.38 45.41 2.61
N THR A 89 12.43 44.97 1.78
CA THR A 89 11.66 43.73 1.97
C THR A 89 12.15 42.58 1.08
N GLU A 90 11.83 41.34 1.45
CA GLU A 90 12.18 40.13 0.68
C GLU A 90 10.97 39.18 0.64
N PHE A 91 10.68 38.61 -0.53
CA PHE A 91 9.51 37.75 -0.76
C PHE A 91 9.77 36.70 -1.85
N LEU A 92 8.93 35.66 -1.91
CA LEU A 92 9.03 34.58 -2.90
C LEU A 92 8.18 34.88 -4.14
N LEU A 93 8.54 34.26 -5.27
CA LEU A 93 7.69 34.11 -6.46
C LEU A 93 7.11 32.69 -6.46
N ASP A 94 6.21 32.44 -5.51
CA ASP A 94 5.77 31.10 -5.10
C ASP A 94 6.98 30.17 -4.86
N ASP A 95 7.25 29.24 -5.78
CA ASP A 95 8.39 28.33 -5.79
C ASP A 95 9.27 28.46 -7.05
N TYR A 96 9.14 29.53 -7.83
CA TYR A 96 9.96 29.83 -9.03
C TYR A 96 11.17 30.75 -8.77
N GLY A 97 11.21 31.46 -7.64
CA GLY A 97 12.29 32.41 -7.36
C GLY A 97 12.12 33.25 -6.09
N THR A 98 13.06 34.16 -5.87
CA THR A 98 13.13 35.07 -4.70
C THR A 98 13.35 36.51 -5.15
N CYS A 99 12.55 37.45 -4.63
CA CYS A 99 12.67 38.89 -4.89
C CYS A 99 13.10 39.66 -3.65
N LYS A 100 14.10 40.52 -3.82
CA LYS A 100 14.64 41.39 -2.77
C LYS A 100 14.51 42.85 -3.18
N VAL A 101 13.66 43.59 -2.47
CA VAL A 101 13.54 45.05 -2.55
C VAL A 101 14.65 45.66 -1.68
N THR A 102 15.32 46.68 -2.19
CA THR A 102 16.27 47.52 -1.46
C THR A 102 15.89 48.99 -1.63
N ALA A 103 16.61 49.90 -0.97
CA ALA A 103 16.39 51.34 -1.12
C ALA A 103 16.45 51.86 -2.57
N GLY A 104 17.19 51.20 -3.48
CA GLY A 104 17.41 51.66 -4.86
C GLY A 104 17.19 50.64 -5.97
N THR A 105 16.92 49.37 -5.64
CA THR A 105 16.66 48.31 -6.63
C THR A 105 15.65 47.27 -6.12
N VAL A 106 14.99 46.55 -7.03
CA VAL A 106 14.34 45.27 -6.74
C VAL A 106 14.99 44.21 -7.62
N VAL A 107 15.55 43.16 -7.03
CA VAL A 107 16.19 42.06 -7.77
C VAL A 107 15.41 40.78 -7.51
N CYS A 108 14.87 40.18 -8.56
CA CYS A 108 14.23 38.86 -8.53
C CYS A 108 15.13 37.83 -9.20
N THR A 109 15.52 36.77 -8.49
CA THR A 109 16.34 35.67 -9.02
C THR A 109 15.49 34.42 -9.20
N PHE A 110 15.57 33.80 -10.38
CA PHE A 110 14.81 32.60 -10.73
C PHE A 110 15.59 31.31 -10.42
N ASN A 111 14.88 30.28 -9.98
CA ASN A 111 15.48 29.01 -9.51
C ASN A 111 15.31 27.86 -10.53
N ASP A 112 15.74 26.66 -10.17
CA ASP A 112 15.70 25.47 -11.04
C ASP A 112 14.32 25.17 -11.66
N LYS A 113 13.21 25.58 -11.03
CA LYS A 113 11.86 25.32 -11.52
C LYS A 113 11.60 25.89 -12.91
N VAL A 114 12.22 27.01 -13.28
CA VAL A 114 12.01 27.58 -14.63
C VAL A 114 12.51 26.63 -15.73
N SER A 115 13.55 25.83 -15.47
CA SER A 115 14.09 24.87 -16.44
C SER A 115 13.15 23.71 -16.80
N THR A 116 12.09 23.50 -16.01
CA THR A 116 11.10 22.45 -16.24
C THR A 116 9.74 22.96 -16.72
N HIS A 117 9.56 24.27 -16.86
CA HIS A 117 8.29 24.89 -17.24
C HIS A 117 8.43 25.77 -18.50
N GLN A 118 7.30 26.11 -19.12
CA GLN A 118 7.23 26.98 -20.30
C GLN A 118 6.07 27.96 -20.14
N ASN A 119 6.14 29.09 -20.85
CA ASN A 119 5.15 30.15 -20.84
C ASN A 119 4.98 30.73 -19.43
N ILE A 120 6.11 30.81 -18.71
CA ILE A 120 6.19 31.24 -17.32
C ILE A 120 5.76 32.71 -17.25
N LYS A 121 4.79 33.01 -16.38
CA LYS A 121 4.26 34.35 -16.18
C LYS A 121 4.04 34.60 -14.69
N GLY A 122 4.10 35.86 -14.29
CA GLY A 122 3.99 36.20 -12.89
C GLY A 122 3.83 37.69 -12.66
N TYR A 123 3.80 38.06 -11.38
CA TYR A 123 3.61 39.42 -10.93
C TYR A 123 4.45 39.73 -9.69
N LEU A 124 4.79 41.00 -9.51
CA LEU A 124 5.45 41.56 -8.34
C LEU A 124 4.56 42.67 -7.74
N ASN A 125 4.42 42.72 -6.42
CA ASN A 125 3.87 43.85 -5.67
C ASN A 125 4.88 44.29 -4.61
N PHE A 126 5.15 45.58 -4.52
CA PHE A 126 5.94 46.17 -3.43
C PHE A 126 5.59 47.65 -3.24
N PHE A 127 5.93 48.20 -2.08
CA PHE A 127 5.77 49.63 -1.81
C PHE A 127 7.10 50.38 -1.96
N VAL A 128 7.01 51.61 -2.48
CA VAL A 128 8.08 52.62 -2.47
C VAL A 128 7.62 53.88 -1.76
N GLU A 129 8.57 54.66 -1.23
CA GLU A 129 8.33 55.85 -0.43
C GLU A 129 8.93 57.09 -1.10
N ALA A 130 8.13 58.15 -1.20
CA ALA A 130 8.55 59.42 -1.79
C ALA A 130 9.60 60.11 -0.91
N ALA A 131 10.76 60.42 -1.49
CA ALA A 131 11.93 60.95 -0.79
C ALA A 131 12.69 61.99 -1.64
N ASN A 132 13.73 62.60 -1.06
CA ASN A 132 14.79 63.32 -1.79
C ASN A 132 14.33 64.46 -2.72
N VAL A 133 13.28 65.19 -2.33
CA VAL A 133 12.85 66.47 -2.91
C VAL A 133 13.04 67.59 -1.86
N GLY A 134 13.38 68.81 -2.27
CA GLY A 134 13.64 69.94 -1.37
C GLY A 134 12.39 70.56 -0.74
N THR A 135 12.58 71.46 0.22
CA THR A 135 11.50 72.25 0.82
C THR A 135 10.88 73.19 -0.23
N ASP A 136 9.55 73.24 -0.30
CA ASP A 136 8.74 73.94 -1.31
C ASP A 136 8.99 73.53 -2.78
N GLU A 137 9.79 72.49 -3.04
CA GLU A 137 9.99 71.96 -4.39
C GLU A 137 8.85 71.04 -4.83
N LYS A 138 8.58 71.00 -6.14
CA LYS A 138 7.75 69.98 -6.78
C LYS A 138 8.55 69.37 -7.93
N LYS A 139 8.74 68.05 -7.91
CA LYS A 139 9.56 67.31 -8.86
C LYS A 139 8.74 66.24 -9.57
N GLU A 140 8.89 66.17 -10.88
CA GLU A 140 8.26 65.14 -11.72
C GLU A 140 9.31 64.09 -12.11
N ILE A 141 8.97 62.82 -11.94
CA ILE A 141 9.85 61.66 -12.13
C ILE A 141 9.20 60.71 -13.14
N GLU A 142 9.72 60.66 -14.36
CA GLU A 142 9.36 59.60 -15.30
C GLU A 142 10.21 58.35 -15.07
N THR A 143 9.57 57.20 -14.84
CA THR A 143 10.28 55.92 -14.70
C THR A 143 9.52 54.78 -15.37
N ASN A 144 10.27 53.79 -15.86
CA ASN A 144 9.80 52.43 -16.16
C ASN A 144 10.63 51.37 -15.40
N PHE A 145 11.34 51.81 -14.37
CA PHE A 145 12.29 51.05 -13.55
C PHE A 145 13.42 50.34 -14.31
N GLY A 146 13.80 50.83 -15.49
CA GLY A 146 14.88 50.24 -16.31
C GLY A 146 14.42 49.04 -17.14
N THR A 147 13.12 48.94 -17.43
CA THR A 147 12.53 47.92 -18.30
C THR A 147 12.31 48.46 -19.72
N ASN A 148 11.71 47.67 -20.61
CA ASN A 148 11.41 48.07 -22.00
C ASN A 148 10.01 48.68 -22.21
N VAL A 149 9.15 48.75 -21.20
CA VAL A 149 7.78 49.28 -21.36
C VAL A 149 7.73 50.80 -21.17
N ASP A 150 6.63 51.44 -21.61
CA ASP A 150 6.44 52.89 -21.51
C ASP A 150 6.56 53.40 -20.07
N LYS A 151 7.10 54.61 -19.91
CA LYS A 151 7.27 55.24 -18.59
C LYS A 151 5.95 55.76 -18.03
N GLN A 152 5.88 55.78 -16.69
CA GLN A 152 4.84 56.47 -15.94
C GLN A 152 5.48 57.68 -15.23
N SER A 153 4.77 58.81 -15.23
CA SER A 153 5.16 60.00 -14.45
C SER A 153 4.66 59.87 -13.00
N VAL A 154 5.51 60.27 -12.05
CA VAL A 154 5.18 60.44 -10.63
C VAL A 154 5.59 61.85 -10.20
N THR A 155 4.63 62.60 -9.68
CA THR A 155 4.81 63.92 -9.09
C THR A 155 5.07 63.77 -7.59
N ILE A 156 6.20 64.31 -7.11
CA ILE A 156 6.55 64.36 -5.68
C ILE A 156 6.65 65.83 -5.26
N THR A 157 5.91 66.19 -4.22
CA THR A 157 5.92 67.53 -3.61
C THR A 157 6.66 67.47 -2.27
N GLY A 158 7.60 68.39 -2.08
CA GLY A 158 8.36 68.53 -0.84
C GLY A 158 7.52 69.05 0.33
N PRO A 159 8.05 69.01 1.57
CA PRO A 159 7.46 69.72 2.69
C PRO A 159 7.48 71.22 2.41
N SER A 160 6.40 71.94 2.72
CA SER A 160 6.40 73.40 2.57
C SER A 160 7.06 74.09 3.77
N SER A 161 7.75 75.21 3.55
CA SER A 161 8.20 76.10 4.65
C SER A 161 7.04 76.86 5.30
N GLY A 162 5.88 76.94 4.63
CA GLY A 162 4.67 77.53 5.15
C GLY A 162 4.01 76.67 6.22
N GLY A 163 4.29 76.95 7.50
CA GLY A 163 3.47 76.44 8.60
C GLY A 163 2.02 76.86 8.42
N GLY A 164 1.10 75.89 8.33
CA GLY A 164 -0.28 76.12 7.93
C GLY A 164 -1.01 77.18 8.75
N THR A 165 -1.64 78.14 8.08
CA THR A 165 -2.38 79.24 8.71
C THR A 165 -3.63 78.73 9.43
N ASP A 166 -3.60 78.78 10.77
CA ASP A 166 -4.67 78.41 11.70
C ASP A 166 -5.33 77.04 11.42
N PRO A 167 -4.93 75.96 12.13
CA PRO A 167 -5.52 74.63 11.95
C PRO A 167 -6.97 74.52 12.45
N GLY A 168 -7.58 75.64 12.90
CA GLY A 168 -8.87 75.67 13.56
C GLY A 168 -8.80 75.13 14.98
N LYS A 169 -9.95 75.07 15.66
CA LYS A 169 -10.04 74.45 16.98
C LYS A 169 -9.83 72.93 16.83
N PRO A 170 -8.78 72.34 17.43
CA PRO A 170 -8.54 70.90 17.29
C PRO A 170 -9.67 70.10 17.96
N PRO A 171 -10.02 68.92 17.43
CA PRO A 171 -11.09 68.09 17.98
C PRO A 171 -10.75 67.64 19.40
N PHE A 172 -11.80 67.30 20.18
CA PHE A 172 -11.58 66.79 21.54
C PHE A 172 -10.85 65.44 21.52
N PHE A 173 -11.11 64.61 20.52
CA PHE A 173 -10.47 63.31 20.34
C PHE A 173 -10.16 63.05 18.86
N TYR A 174 -9.08 62.31 18.60
CA TYR A 174 -8.99 61.43 17.44
C TYR A 174 -8.03 60.27 17.70
N LYS A 175 -8.33 59.13 17.06
CA LYS A 175 -7.40 58.01 16.90
C LYS A 175 -6.69 58.12 15.55
N THR A 176 -5.41 57.77 15.53
CA THR A 176 -4.65 57.56 14.28
C THR A 176 -3.62 56.44 14.45
N GLY A 177 -3.01 55.98 13.36
CA GLY A 177 -1.94 54.99 13.37
C GLY A 177 -1.11 55.06 12.09
N ASP A 178 0.08 54.48 12.12
CA ASP A 178 0.97 54.37 10.95
C ASP A 178 1.90 53.15 11.04
N MET A 179 2.70 52.91 9.99
CA MET A 179 3.81 51.96 9.99
C MET A 179 5.12 52.70 9.66
N ASN A 180 6.20 52.38 10.37
CA ASN A 180 7.50 52.98 10.11
C ASN A 180 8.14 52.42 8.82
N SER A 181 8.87 53.25 8.09
CA SER A 181 9.56 52.87 6.86
C SER A 181 10.60 51.79 7.13
N GLY A 182 10.44 50.60 6.55
CA GLY A 182 11.30 49.44 6.83
C GLY A 182 10.98 48.66 8.11
N LYS A 183 9.87 48.97 8.80
CA LYS A 183 9.26 48.10 9.83
C LYS A 183 7.94 47.54 9.34
N SER A 184 8.00 46.51 8.48
CA SER A 184 6.81 45.81 7.97
C SER A 184 6.13 44.89 9.00
N ASP A 185 6.64 44.84 10.23
CA ASP A 185 6.23 43.98 11.34
C ASP A 185 5.62 44.75 12.53
N GLU A 186 5.61 46.09 12.51
CA GLU A 186 5.12 46.93 13.61
C GLU A 186 4.19 48.06 13.11
N VAL A 187 2.97 48.09 13.64
CA VAL A 187 2.04 49.23 13.54
C VAL A 187 2.18 50.10 14.80
N ARG A 188 2.22 51.43 14.64
CA ARG A 188 2.09 52.40 15.74
C ARG A 188 0.67 52.93 15.80
N TRP A 189 0.20 53.18 17.01
CA TRP A 189 -1.14 53.70 17.27
C TRP A 189 -1.08 54.87 18.26
N PHE A 190 -1.94 55.86 18.04
CA PHE A 190 -1.97 57.10 18.79
C PHE A 190 -3.41 57.47 19.17
N LEU A 191 -3.65 57.69 20.46
CA LEU A 191 -4.90 58.23 21.01
C LEU A 191 -4.65 59.66 21.46
N ASN A 192 -5.21 60.63 20.73
CA ASN A 192 -5.02 62.06 20.97
C ASN A 192 -6.26 62.64 21.63
N ILE A 193 -6.14 63.18 22.85
CA ILE A 193 -7.25 63.42 23.79
C ILE A 193 -7.15 64.83 24.39
N ASN A 194 -8.29 65.51 24.49
CA ASN A 194 -8.48 66.87 25.00
C ASN A 194 -7.50 67.91 24.40
N LEU A 195 -7.29 67.88 23.09
CA LEU A 195 -6.25 68.69 22.41
C LEU A 195 -6.43 70.20 22.56
N ALA A 196 -7.69 70.67 22.62
CA ALA A 196 -8.01 72.06 22.89
C ALA A 196 -7.88 72.46 24.38
N LYS A 197 -7.43 71.55 25.25
CA LYS A 197 -7.30 71.72 26.71
C LYS A 197 -8.60 72.24 27.35
N GLU A 198 -9.74 71.67 26.95
CA GLU A 198 -11.05 72.00 27.50
C GLU A 198 -11.14 71.65 28.99
N GLU A 199 -12.10 72.28 29.68
CA GLU A 199 -12.46 71.95 31.06
C GLU A 199 -13.54 70.86 31.11
N LEU A 200 -13.58 70.05 32.18
CA LEU A 200 -14.27 68.75 32.18
C LEU A 200 -15.26 68.57 33.35
N SER A 201 -16.46 68.07 33.04
CA SER A 201 -17.49 67.71 34.03
C SER A 201 -17.28 66.30 34.62
N ARG A 202 -16.81 65.34 33.81
CA ARG A 202 -16.55 63.94 34.20
C ARG A 202 -15.17 63.47 33.73
N ASP A 203 -14.71 62.34 34.24
CA ASP A 203 -13.44 61.72 33.80
C ASP A 203 -13.52 61.31 32.32
N ILE A 204 -12.38 61.28 31.64
CA ILE A 204 -12.32 60.79 30.24
C ILE A 204 -12.05 59.28 30.30
N VAL A 205 -12.87 58.49 29.60
CA VAL A 205 -12.68 57.05 29.48
C VAL A 205 -12.49 56.71 28.00
N VAL A 206 -11.45 55.95 27.66
CA VAL A 206 -11.25 55.40 26.31
C VAL A 206 -11.10 53.88 26.43
N THR A 207 -11.82 53.11 25.63
CA THR A 207 -11.51 51.70 25.39
C THR A 207 -10.98 51.54 23.98
N ASP A 208 -9.93 50.74 23.82
CA ASP A 208 -9.22 50.47 22.57
C ASP A 208 -9.20 48.96 22.29
N ASN A 209 -9.32 48.55 21.03
CA ASN A 209 -9.39 47.13 20.66
C ASN A 209 -8.78 46.87 19.26
N LEU A 210 -7.57 46.32 19.23
CA LEU A 210 -6.92 45.86 18.01
C LEU A 210 -7.72 44.70 17.39
N GLN A 211 -7.98 44.79 16.10
CA GLN A 211 -8.59 43.69 15.34
C GLN A 211 -7.57 42.58 15.07
N GLU A 212 -8.06 41.46 14.50
CA GLU A 212 -7.21 40.33 14.13
C GLU A 212 -6.06 40.71 13.19
N GLY A 213 -5.00 39.90 13.22
CA GLY A 213 -3.74 40.18 12.52
C GLY A 213 -2.67 40.85 13.39
N GLN A 214 -3.04 41.47 14.51
CA GLN A 214 -2.12 42.21 15.39
C GLN A 214 -2.06 41.64 16.83
N THR A 215 -1.00 41.97 17.56
CA THR A 215 -0.82 41.70 19.00
C THR A 215 -0.38 42.98 19.71
N LEU A 216 -0.94 43.28 20.89
CA LEU A 216 -0.63 44.52 21.63
C LEU A 216 0.75 44.45 22.31
N ASN A 217 1.63 45.41 22.02
CA ASN A 217 2.93 45.48 22.69
C ASN A 217 2.79 46.26 24.00
N LYS A 218 2.41 45.56 25.08
CA LYS A 218 2.00 46.16 26.37
C LYS A 218 3.08 47.06 27.01
N ASP A 219 4.35 46.82 26.74
CA ASP A 219 5.48 47.62 27.24
C ASP A 219 5.83 48.84 26.37
N SER A 220 5.19 49.01 25.21
CA SER A 220 5.49 50.11 24.25
C SER A 220 4.84 51.46 24.59
N PHE A 221 4.06 51.52 25.67
CA PHE A 221 3.21 52.67 25.99
C PHE A 221 4.01 53.87 26.50
N TYR A 222 3.83 55.02 25.85
CA TYR A 222 4.27 56.32 26.34
C TYR A 222 3.11 57.32 26.29
N ILE A 223 3.01 58.17 27.31
CA ILE A 223 1.95 59.19 27.40
C ILE A 223 2.60 60.56 27.41
N ILE A 224 2.41 61.32 26.33
CA ILE A 224 2.71 62.75 26.34
C ILE A 224 1.56 63.47 27.05
N VAL A 225 1.88 64.21 28.12
CA VAL A 225 0.97 65.13 28.81
C VAL A 225 1.44 66.55 28.57
N ASP A 226 0.54 67.44 28.18
CA ASP A 226 0.81 68.86 28.00
C ASP A 226 -0.23 69.71 28.77
N ASP A 227 0.17 70.16 29.95
CA ASP A 227 -0.62 70.93 30.93
C ASP A 227 0.16 72.18 31.39
N TYR A 228 -0.23 72.78 32.52
CA TYR A 228 0.43 73.98 33.08
C TYR A 228 1.90 73.75 33.53
N ILE A 229 2.35 72.50 33.66
CA ILE A 229 3.75 72.14 33.98
C ILE A 229 4.57 72.07 32.68
N GLY A 230 3.91 72.05 31.52
CA GLY A 230 4.52 71.94 30.19
C GLY A 230 4.60 70.51 29.67
N ARG A 231 4.75 70.40 28.34
CA ARG A 231 4.79 69.14 27.60
C ARG A 231 5.93 68.21 28.06
N ARG A 232 5.56 67.02 28.52
CA ARG A 232 6.48 65.95 28.97
C ARG A 232 5.94 64.57 28.58
N SER A 233 6.81 63.56 28.58
CA SER A 233 6.39 62.15 28.46
C SER A 233 6.36 61.50 29.84
N LEU A 234 5.40 60.60 30.06
CA LEU A 234 5.23 59.78 31.27
C LEU A 234 5.12 58.31 30.87
N THR A 235 5.65 57.43 31.71
CA THR A 235 5.35 55.99 31.69
C THR A 235 3.98 55.69 32.31
N LEU A 236 3.48 54.46 32.11
CA LEU A 236 2.25 53.95 32.73
C LEU A 236 2.22 54.19 34.25
N GLN A 237 3.30 53.82 34.95
CA GLN A 237 3.40 53.96 36.42
C GLN A 237 3.41 55.42 36.88
N GLU A 238 3.97 56.33 36.08
CA GLU A 238 4.01 57.75 36.40
C GLU A 238 2.67 58.44 36.18
N LEU A 239 1.90 58.03 35.17
CA LEU A 239 0.52 58.50 34.94
C LEU A 239 -0.34 58.27 36.19
N GLU A 240 -0.25 57.06 36.75
CA GLU A 240 -0.98 56.64 37.96
C GLU A 240 -0.44 57.35 39.21
N LYS A 241 0.88 57.30 39.43
CA LYS A 241 1.53 57.90 40.60
C LYS A 241 1.36 59.42 40.69
N GLN A 242 1.26 60.11 39.55
CA GLN A 242 0.98 61.55 39.49
C GLN A 242 -0.53 61.89 39.47
N GLY A 243 -1.41 60.87 39.49
CA GLY A 243 -2.86 60.99 39.58
C GLY A 243 -3.57 61.41 38.29
N TYR A 244 -2.90 61.37 37.14
CA TYR A 244 -3.49 61.76 35.85
C TYR A 244 -4.53 60.75 35.35
N GLY A 245 -4.30 59.47 35.60
CA GLY A 245 -5.17 58.41 35.11
C GLY A 245 -4.55 57.02 35.28
N THR A 246 -5.23 56.00 34.76
CA THR A 246 -4.81 54.60 34.72
C THR A 246 -4.93 54.07 33.28
N ILE A 247 -4.18 53.02 32.94
CA ILE A 247 -4.39 52.24 31.71
C ILE A 247 -4.42 50.75 32.09
N THR A 248 -5.61 50.15 32.00
CA THR A 248 -5.84 48.74 32.35
C THR A 248 -5.94 47.89 31.08
N PHE A 249 -5.09 46.89 30.93
CA PHE A 249 -5.23 45.90 29.85
C PHE A 249 -6.46 45.01 30.13
N THR A 250 -7.43 45.02 29.22
CA THR A 250 -8.68 44.23 29.30
C THR A 250 -8.62 42.94 28.48
N GLY A 251 -7.53 42.73 27.74
CA GLY A 251 -7.19 41.50 27.03
C GLY A 251 -5.79 41.60 26.40
N ASP A 252 -5.47 40.69 25.48
CA ASP A 252 -4.18 40.71 24.75
C ASP A 252 -4.19 41.61 23.50
N LYS A 253 -5.35 42.18 23.17
CA LYS A 253 -5.57 43.12 22.06
C LYS A 253 -6.27 44.41 22.49
N SER A 254 -6.72 44.52 23.74
CA SER A 254 -7.58 45.61 24.21
C SER A 254 -7.16 46.17 25.57
N PHE A 255 -7.44 47.46 25.76
CA PHE A 255 -7.18 48.17 27.01
C PHE A 255 -8.18 49.29 27.24
N LYS A 256 -8.24 49.77 28.49
CA LYS A 256 -9.06 50.87 28.94
C LYS A 256 -8.20 51.95 29.60
N VAL A 257 -8.21 53.14 29.03
CA VAL A 257 -7.67 54.38 29.61
C VAL A 257 -8.76 55.03 30.47
N VAL A 258 -8.40 55.52 31.65
CA VAL A 258 -9.25 56.43 32.44
C VAL A 258 -8.39 57.62 32.85
N LEU A 259 -8.74 58.84 32.43
CA LEU A 259 -8.05 60.09 32.78
C LEU A 259 -8.91 60.91 33.75
N ASN A 260 -8.38 61.16 34.94
CA ASN A 260 -9.09 61.78 36.06
C ASN A 260 -9.33 63.28 35.77
N LYS A 261 -10.59 63.75 35.81
CA LYS A 261 -10.99 65.10 35.37
C LYS A 261 -10.23 66.22 36.08
N GLY A 262 -9.89 66.03 37.36
CA GLY A 262 -9.15 66.99 38.17
C GLY A 262 -7.72 67.26 37.67
N LYS A 263 -7.16 66.32 36.87
CA LYS A 263 -5.85 66.40 36.22
C LYS A 263 -5.95 66.52 34.69
N ALA A 264 -7.04 66.07 34.09
CA ALA A 264 -7.28 66.13 32.64
C ALA A 264 -7.94 67.44 32.16
N ARG A 265 -8.57 68.23 33.05
CA ARG A 265 -8.99 69.60 32.73
C ARG A 265 -7.78 70.47 32.41
N LEU A 266 -7.87 71.31 31.39
CA LEU A 266 -6.79 72.21 30.96
C LEU A 266 -5.48 71.49 30.58
N ALA A 267 -5.56 70.20 30.24
CA ALA A 267 -4.45 69.34 29.86
C ALA A 267 -4.82 68.53 28.61
N SER A 268 -3.86 68.36 27.69
CA SER A 268 -3.99 67.47 26.55
C SER A 268 -3.08 66.24 26.69
N PHE A 269 -3.49 65.13 26.06
CA PHE A 269 -2.80 63.85 26.14
C PHE A 269 -2.60 63.27 24.74
N SER A 270 -1.46 62.65 24.50
CA SER A 270 -1.20 61.79 23.35
C SER A 270 -0.59 60.49 23.85
N ILE A 271 -1.38 59.41 23.80
CA ILE A 271 -0.98 58.07 24.24
C ILE A 271 -0.53 57.31 23.00
N GLY A 272 0.77 57.03 22.91
CA GLY A 272 1.37 56.25 21.82
C GLY A 272 1.76 54.86 22.30
N TYR A 273 1.57 53.87 21.44
CA TYR A 273 1.91 52.46 21.65
C TYR A 273 2.07 51.76 20.29
N THR A 274 2.57 50.53 20.30
CA THR A 274 2.75 49.71 19.08
C THR A 274 2.06 48.35 19.18
N SER A 275 1.90 47.71 18.04
CA SER A 275 1.38 46.36 17.93
C SER A 275 2.12 45.59 16.84
N THR A 276 2.63 44.42 17.19
CA THR A 276 3.35 43.55 16.25
C THR A 276 2.38 42.80 15.35
N ILE A 277 2.73 42.71 14.06
CA ILE A 277 1.97 42.06 13.01
C ILE A 277 2.24 40.55 13.03
N THR A 278 1.18 39.77 13.17
CA THR A 278 1.22 38.30 13.15
C THR A 278 1.35 37.76 11.72
N GLU A 279 1.73 36.48 11.56
CA GLU A 279 1.78 35.83 10.23
C GLU A 279 0.45 35.87 9.46
N ALA A 280 -0.69 35.86 10.16
CA ALA A 280 -2.01 36.09 9.55
C ALA A 280 -2.19 37.56 9.13
N GLY A 281 -1.73 38.50 9.95
CA GLY A 281 -1.75 39.93 9.69
C GLY A 281 -0.93 40.34 8.46
N LYS A 282 0.22 39.70 8.20
CA LYS A 282 1.06 39.96 7.02
C LYS A 282 0.31 39.85 5.67
N LYS A 283 -0.83 39.16 5.63
CA LYS A 283 -1.68 38.97 4.44
C LYS A 283 -2.91 39.89 4.39
N GLN A 284 -3.17 40.70 5.41
CA GLN A 284 -4.29 41.65 5.44
C GLN A 284 -3.90 42.95 4.75
N GLU A 285 -4.77 43.52 3.91
CA GLU A 285 -4.51 44.82 3.27
C GLU A 285 -4.52 45.99 4.28
N PHE A 286 -5.32 45.89 5.35
CA PHE A 286 -5.45 46.93 6.37
C PHE A 286 -5.49 46.37 7.79
N PHE A 287 -4.67 46.93 8.66
CA PHE A 287 -4.75 46.75 10.10
C PHE A 287 -5.80 47.68 10.69
N LYS A 288 -6.75 47.14 11.43
CA LYS A 288 -7.83 47.92 12.05
C LYS A 288 -7.68 47.96 13.56
N ASN A 289 -8.04 49.09 14.16
CA ASN A 289 -8.13 49.22 15.61
C ASN A 289 -9.34 50.11 15.97
N ASP A 290 -10.20 49.58 16.82
CA ASP A 290 -11.47 50.19 17.23
C ASP A 290 -11.30 50.98 18.52
N TYR A 291 -12.09 52.04 18.68
CA TYR A 291 -12.18 52.79 19.93
C TYR A 291 -13.62 53.09 20.32
N THR A 292 -13.81 53.29 21.62
CA THR A 292 -14.94 54.04 22.20
C THR A 292 -14.35 55.09 23.15
N ILE A 293 -14.83 56.33 23.11
CA ILE A 293 -14.48 57.38 24.06
C ILE A 293 -15.73 57.99 24.71
N ASP A 294 -15.67 58.11 26.03
CA ASP A 294 -16.64 58.74 26.91
C ASP A 294 -16.02 59.99 27.55
N TYR A 295 -16.63 61.16 27.36
CA TYR A 295 -16.20 62.40 28.02
C TYR A 295 -17.37 63.37 28.26
N GLN A 296 -17.13 64.47 28.98
CA GLN A 296 -18.05 65.61 29.06
C GLN A 296 -17.26 66.88 29.33
N VAL A 297 -17.33 67.83 28.40
CA VAL A 297 -16.79 69.19 28.58
C VAL A 297 -17.70 69.97 29.54
N LEU A 298 -17.12 70.87 30.33
CA LEU A 298 -17.85 71.69 31.31
C LEU A 298 -19.03 72.41 30.63
N ASN A 299 -20.21 72.33 31.27
CA ASN A 299 -21.48 72.91 30.80
C ASN A 299 -21.93 72.46 29.39
N LYS A 300 -21.50 71.27 28.93
CA LYS A 300 -22.03 70.61 27.72
C LYS A 300 -22.60 69.24 28.07
N GLU A 301 -23.38 68.67 27.16
CA GLU A 301 -23.89 67.30 27.29
C GLU A 301 -22.76 66.25 27.30
N PRO A 302 -22.97 65.08 27.94
CA PRO A 302 -22.06 63.95 27.83
C PRO A 302 -21.93 63.49 26.37
N VAL A 303 -20.70 63.25 25.93
CA VAL A 303 -20.40 62.69 24.60
C VAL A 303 -19.88 61.27 24.77
N THR A 304 -20.42 60.36 23.95
CA THR A 304 -19.90 59.00 23.73
C THR A 304 -19.71 58.84 22.23
N GLU A 305 -18.50 58.53 21.78
CA GLU A 305 -18.14 58.33 20.37
C GLU A 305 -17.51 56.95 20.19
N SER A 306 -17.63 56.33 19.02
CA SER A 306 -16.93 55.09 18.68
C SER A 306 -16.61 55.02 17.19
N GLY A 307 -15.51 54.36 16.83
CA GLY A 307 -15.08 54.23 15.46
C GLY A 307 -13.89 53.28 15.28
N THR A 308 -13.48 53.10 14.02
CA THR A 308 -12.34 52.25 13.63
C THR A 308 -11.34 53.09 12.85
N HIS A 309 -10.05 52.99 13.18
CA HIS A 309 -8.99 53.55 12.35
C HIS A 309 -8.26 52.44 11.59
N PRO A 310 -8.19 52.47 10.25
CA PRO A 310 -7.38 51.56 9.44
C PRO A 310 -5.97 52.11 9.21
N VAL A 311 -4.98 51.21 9.11
CA VAL A 311 -3.63 51.49 8.61
C VAL A 311 -3.33 50.52 7.47
N GLU A 312 -2.89 51.03 6.32
CA GLU A 312 -2.52 50.22 5.15
C GLU A 312 -1.28 49.38 5.44
N ASN A 313 -1.33 48.09 5.13
CA ASN A 313 -0.22 47.16 5.33
C ASN A 313 0.80 47.26 4.17
N MET A 314 2.08 47.30 4.52
CA MET A 314 3.21 47.31 3.59
C MET A 314 3.47 45.94 2.94
N ILE A 315 2.45 45.31 2.35
CA ILE A 315 2.56 44.00 1.69
C ILE A 315 3.56 44.10 0.51
N ALA A 316 4.60 43.28 0.57
CA ALA A 316 5.44 42.95 -0.58
C ALA A 316 5.31 41.46 -0.87
N GLY A 317 5.15 41.09 -2.13
CA GLY A 317 4.85 39.72 -2.54
C GLY A 317 4.68 39.58 -4.04
N GLY A 318 4.96 38.41 -4.57
CA GLY A 318 4.76 38.08 -5.98
C GLY A 318 4.32 36.64 -6.13
N GLY A 319 4.00 36.27 -7.37
CA GLY A 319 3.62 34.92 -7.72
C GLY A 319 4.02 34.60 -9.15
N ALA A 320 4.13 33.32 -9.46
CA ALA A 320 4.50 32.85 -10.79
C ALA A 320 3.87 31.48 -11.11
N GLU A 321 3.46 31.31 -12.37
CA GLU A 321 2.93 30.06 -12.90
C GLU A 321 3.45 29.79 -14.31
N GLY A 322 3.46 28.53 -14.73
CA GLY A 322 3.92 28.09 -16.03
C GLY A 322 3.50 26.63 -16.28
N ASN A 323 3.49 26.22 -17.54
CA ASN A 323 3.11 24.86 -17.94
C ASN A 323 4.32 23.93 -17.80
N VAL A 324 4.16 22.75 -17.20
CA VAL A 324 5.23 21.73 -17.17
C VAL A 324 5.62 21.36 -18.60
N THR A 325 6.92 21.39 -18.91
CA THR A 325 7.45 20.97 -20.22
C THR A 325 7.13 19.49 -20.47
N PRO A 326 6.36 19.14 -21.52
CA PRO A 326 6.15 17.75 -21.88
C PRO A 326 7.45 17.10 -22.33
N LYS A 327 7.68 15.86 -21.88
CA LYS A 327 8.85 15.06 -22.27
C LYS A 327 8.44 14.05 -23.34
N GLY A 328 9.25 13.93 -24.38
CA GLY A 328 9.03 12.96 -25.45
C GLY A 328 9.63 11.59 -25.14
N THR A 329 9.20 10.61 -25.92
CA THR A 329 9.82 9.28 -26.01
C THR A 329 10.36 9.09 -27.42
N LEU A 330 11.65 8.76 -27.57
CA LEU A 330 12.18 8.28 -28.85
C LEU A 330 11.82 6.81 -29.02
N LYS A 331 11.28 6.43 -30.18
CA LYS A 331 11.10 5.04 -30.60
C LYS A 331 11.92 4.78 -31.87
N ILE A 332 13.09 4.17 -31.73
CA ILE A 332 13.90 3.72 -32.88
C ILE A 332 13.27 2.44 -33.43
N VAL A 333 13.15 2.33 -34.76
CA VAL A 333 12.69 1.11 -35.44
C VAL A 333 13.72 0.70 -36.49
N LYS A 334 14.53 -0.29 -36.16
CA LYS A 334 15.60 -0.80 -37.01
C LYS A 334 15.06 -1.87 -37.97
N HIS A 335 15.32 -1.70 -39.27
CA HIS A 335 14.77 -2.54 -40.33
C HIS A 335 15.77 -2.71 -41.49
N ILE A 336 15.49 -3.64 -42.41
CA ILE A 336 16.29 -3.88 -43.61
C ILE A 336 16.00 -2.77 -44.65
N GLU A 337 17.03 -2.24 -45.31
CA GLU A 337 16.84 -1.20 -46.33
C GLU A 337 15.89 -1.68 -47.45
N GLY A 338 14.80 -0.95 -47.66
CA GLY A 338 13.74 -1.29 -48.63
C GLY A 338 12.57 -2.10 -48.06
N ASP A 339 12.61 -2.52 -46.79
CA ASP A 339 11.59 -3.35 -46.17
C ASP A 339 11.40 -2.99 -44.67
N GLU A 340 10.41 -2.14 -44.35
CA GLU A 340 10.11 -1.74 -42.97
C GLU A 340 9.49 -2.86 -42.11
N GLU A 341 9.03 -3.98 -42.70
CA GLU A 341 8.47 -5.11 -41.94
C GLU A 341 9.58 -6.07 -41.47
N LYS A 342 10.67 -6.19 -42.23
CA LYS A 342 11.87 -6.95 -41.81
C LYS A 342 12.71 -6.16 -40.81
N VAL A 343 12.33 -6.27 -39.55
CA VAL A 343 13.02 -5.66 -38.40
C VAL A 343 14.38 -6.31 -38.10
N ILE A 344 15.33 -5.55 -37.56
CA ILE A 344 16.69 -6.03 -37.21
C ILE A 344 16.89 -6.00 -35.68
N PRO A 345 16.86 -7.15 -35.00
CA PRO A 345 17.14 -7.23 -33.58
C PRO A 345 18.63 -7.06 -33.28
N ASN A 346 18.97 -6.86 -32.00
CA ASN A 346 20.34 -6.79 -31.47
C ASN A 346 21.25 -5.64 -31.96
N VAL A 347 20.76 -4.66 -32.73
CA VAL A 347 21.53 -3.46 -33.10
C VAL A 347 21.65 -2.52 -31.90
N SER A 348 22.86 -2.02 -31.64
CA SER A 348 23.18 -1.18 -30.49
C SER A 348 23.47 0.26 -30.90
N PHE A 349 22.88 1.20 -30.17
CA PHE A 349 22.93 2.65 -30.40
C PHE A 349 23.45 3.39 -29.16
N LYS A 350 24.06 4.56 -29.39
CA LYS A 350 24.22 5.61 -28.38
C LYS A 350 23.43 6.85 -28.78
N LEU A 351 22.75 7.44 -27.80
CA LEU A 351 22.02 8.70 -27.94
C LEU A 351 22.89 9.88 -27.45
N TYR A 352 22.82 11.00 -28.17
CA TYR A 352 23.54 12.23 -27.85
C TYR A 352 22.63 13.46 -28.05
N LYS A 353 22.90 14.53 -27.31
CA LYS A 353 22.34 15.87 -27.57
C LYS A 353 23.06 16.54 -28.75
N GLU A 354 22.51 17.63 -29.29
CA GLU A 354 23.19 18.49 -30.28
C GLU A 354 24.57 19.00 -29.78
N SER A 355 24.78 19.08 -28.46
CA SER A 355 26.04 19.44 -27.79
C SER A 355 27.09 18.31 -27.70
N ASP A 356 26.89 17.17 -28.37
CA ASP A 356 27.72 15.95 -28.28
C ASP A 356 27.77 15.28 -26.88
N GLU A 357 26.94 15.73 -25.93
CA GLU A 357 26.73 15.09 -24.62
C GLU A 357 25.94 13.77 -24.77
N GLN A 358 26.47 12.65 -24.27
CA GLN A 358 25.81 11.34 -24.32
C GLN A 358 24.64 11.25 -23.32
N VAL A 359 23.51 10.67 -23.73
CA VAL A 359 22.28 10.58 -22.93
C VAL A 359 22.00 9.13 -22.56
N GLY A 360 22.36 8.75 -21.33
CA GLY A 360 22.35 7.35 -20.88
C GLY A 360 23.45 6.51 -21.54
N ASP A 361 23.32 5.19 -21.47
CA ASP A 361 24.36 4.24 -21.89
C ASP A 361 24.21 3.79 -23.36
N VAL A 362 24.35 2.48 -23.63
CA VAL A 362 24.13 1.85 -24.92
C VAL A 362 22.76 1.19 -24.92
N TYR A 363 21.90 1.64 -25.83
CA TYR A 363 20.56 1.07 -26.05
C TYR A 363 20.65 0.00 -27.13
N LYS A 364 19.91 -1.10 -27.01
CA LYS A 364 19.99 -2.23 -27.95
C LYS A 364 18.59 -2.67 -28.39
N THR A 365 18.41 -2.93 -29.68
CA THR A 365 17.11 -3.33 -30.22
C THR A 365 16.66 -4.69 -29.71
N ASP A 366 15.39 -4.77 -29.33
CA ASP A 366 14.72 -6.00 -28.92
C ASP A 366 14.53 -6.97 -30.10
N GLU A 367 13.87 -8.10 -29.86
CA GLU A 367 13.52 -9.09 -30.89
C GLU A 367 12.65 -8.53 -32.04
N LYS A 368 12.05 -7.34 -31.85
CA LYS A 368 11.21 -6.64 -32.82
C LYS A 368 11.93 -5.45 -33.47
N GLY A 369 13.25 -5.33 -33.29
CA GLY A 369 14.05 -4.24 -33.84
C GLY A 369 13.78 -2.86 -33.21
N ILE A 370 13.17 -2.81 -32.03
CA ILE A 370 12.70 -1.57 -31.38
C ILE A 370 13.62 -1.18 -30.21
N ILE A 371 13.85 0.12 -30.05
CA ILE A 371 14.34 0.76 -28.83
C ILE A 371 13.34 1.85 -28.44
N GLU A 372 12.96 1.93 -27.16
CA GLU A 372 12.18 3.05 -26.62
C GLU A 372 12.97 3.77 -25.51
N ILE A 373 13.17 5.08 -25.67
CA ILE A 373 13.89 5.95 -24.73
C ILE A 373 12.93 7.04 -24.25
N PRO A 374 12.26 6.87 -23.09
CA PRO A 374 11.32 7.83 -22.56
C PRO A 374 12.00 9.01 -21.86
N ASN A 375 11.21 10.02 -21.49
CA ASN A 375 11.62 11.16 -20.65
C ASN A 375 12.65 12.13 -21.27
N LEU A 376 12.78 12.16 -22.60
CA LEU A 376 13.65 13.13 -23.28
C LEU A 376 13.05 14.54 -23.20
N GLN A 377 13.87 15.53 -22.81
CA GLN A 377 13.49 16.94 -22.88
C GLN A 377 13.36 17.39 -24.35
N PRO A 378 12.49 18.35 -24.68
CA PRO A 378 12.47 18.96 -26.00
C PRO A 378 13.83 19.56 -26.39
N GLY A 379 14.19 19.42 -27.66
CA GLY A 379 15.49 19.76 -28.21
C GLY A 379 15.93 18.80 -29.31
N LYS A 380 17.08 19.08 -29.91
CA LYS A 380 17.68 18.22 -30.94
C LYS A 380 18.66 17.23 -30.35
N TYR A 381 18.65 16.04 -30.93
CA TYR A 381 19.46 14.90 -30.56
C TYR A 381 19.99 14.22 -31.81
N TYR A 382 20.94 13.32 -31.65
CA TYR A 382 21.26 12.34 -32.67
C TYR A 382 21.58 10.97 -32.05
N VAL A 383 21.36 9.91 -32.82
CA VAL A 383 21.85 8.57 -32.48
C VAL A 383 22.99 8.17 -33.40
N LYS A 384 23.88 7.31 -32.90
CA LYS A 384 24.91 6.59 -33.65
C LYS A 384 24.76 5.10 -33.41
N GLU A 385 24.92 4.30 -34.45
CA GLU A 385 25.07 2.85 -34.32
C GLU A 385 26.50 2.51 -33.85
N VAL A 386 26.60 1.51 -32.99
CA VAL A 386 27.84 1.13 -32.28
C VAL A 386 28.20 -0.34 -32.57
N SER A 387 27.19 -1.19 -32.75
CA SER A 387 27.34 -2.55 -33.27
C SER A 387 26.02 -3.03 -33.87
N ALA A 388 26.09 -3.81 -34.94
CA ALA A 388 24.95 -4.51 -35.54
C ALA A 388 25.28 -6.01 -35.72
N PRO A 389 24.30 -6.89 -35.92
CA PRO A 389 24.55 -8.29 -36.26
C PRO A 389 25.43 -8.47 -37.51
N ASP A 390 26.21 -9.56 -37.55
CA ASP A 390 27.21 -9.78 -38.62
C ASP A 390 26.63 -9.83 -40.04
N TYR A 391 25.33 -10.06 -40.22
CA TYR A 391 24.67 -10.13 -41.52
C TYR A 391 24.33 -8.77 -42.16
N VAL A 392 24.48 -7.66 -41.43
CA VAL A 392 24.24 -6.30 -41.96
C VAL A 392 25.47 -5.40 -41.89
N ASP A 393 25.52 -4.43 -42.80
CA ASP A 393 26.46 -3.31 -42.78
C ASP A 393 25.86 -2.11 -42.04
N PHE A 394 26.68 -1.41 -41.27
CA PHE A 394 26.34 -0.16 -40.59
C PHE A 394 27.55 0.80 -40.61
N ASP A 395 27.29 2.11 -40.58
CA ASP A 395 28.34 3.13 -40.44
C ASP A 395 28.39 3.67 -39.00
N PRO A 396 29.45 3.39 -38.21
CA PRO A 396 29.59 3.91 -36.85
C PRO A 396 29.84 5.43 -36.76
N GLN A 397 30.08 6.11 -37.89
CA GLN A 397 30.22 7.57 -37.93
C GLN A 397 28.90 8.29 -38.23
N ALA A 398 27.91 7.62 -38.82
CA ALA A 398 26.64 8.21 -39.20
C ALA A 398 25.87 8.76 -37.97
N LYS A 399 25.62 10.08 -37.97
CA LYS A 399 24.72 10.74 -37.00
C LYS A 399 23.30 10.80 -37.58
N VAL A 400 22.37 10.02 -37.04
CA VAL A 400 20.94 10.12 -37.38
C VAL A 400 20.30 11.16 -36.44
N ILE A 401 20.08 12.37 -36.97
CA ILE A 401 19.57 13.53 -36.21
C ILE A 401 18.04 13.48 -36.12
N PHE A 402 17.50 13.82 -34.95
CA PHE A 402 16.06 14.00 -34.73
C PHE A 402 15.79 15.13 -33.72
N GLU A 403 14.54 15.59 -33.66
CA GLU A 403 14.09 16.63 -32.74
C GLU A 403 12.93 16.12 -31.88
N VAL A 404 13.05 16.28 -30.56
CA VAL A 404 11.93 16.14 -29.63
C VAL A 404 11.29 17.52 -29.49
N LYS A 405 9.99 17.63 -29.79
CA LYS A 405 9.25 18.89 -29.64
C LYS A 405 8.43 18.89 -28.35
N SER A 406 8.07 20.07 -27.84
CA SER A 406 7.25 20.22 -26.64
C SER A 406 5.79 19.78 -26.83
N ASP A 407 5.33 19.60 -28.06
CA ASP A 407 4.02 19.05 -28.43
C ASP A 407 4.05 17.55 -28.78
N ALA A 408 5.22 16.90 -28.72
CA ALA A 408 5.44 15.50 -29.16
C ALA A 408 4.93 14.44 -28.14
N VAL A 409 3.69 14.56 -27.69
CA VAL A 409 3.04 13.68 -26.70
C VAL A 409 3.02 12.22 -27.14
N ASN A 410 2.96 11.95 -28.44
CA ASN A 410 2.99 10.60 -29.03
C ASN A 410 4.42 10.04 -29.21
N GLY A 411 5.45 10.79 -28.82
CA GLY A 411 6.85 10.44 -29.07
C GLY A 411 7.31 10.64 -30.52
N VAL A 412 8.55 10.24 -30.80
CA VAL A 412 9.21 10.36 -32.11
C VAL A 412 9.53 8.96 -32.63
N LYS A 413 8.83 8.48 -33.67
CA LYS A 413 9.26 7.27 -34.42
C LYS A 413 10.44 7.63 -35.31
N LEU A 414 11.56 6.95 -35.13
CA LEU A 414 12.77 7.09 -35.94
C LEU A 414 13.08 5.76 -36.65
N PRO A 415 12.59 5.53 -37.88
CA PRO A 415 12.95 4.35 -38.66
C PRO A 415 14.39 4.50 -39.17
N ILE A 416 15.23 3.47 -39.00
CA ILE A 416 16.63 3.49 -39.44
C ILE A 416 16.97 2.19 -40.20
N PRO A 417 17.17 2.22 -41.53
CA PRO A 417 17.51 1.03 -42.32
C PRO A 417 18.98 0.60 -42.11
N ASN A 418 19.31 -0.68 -42.32
CA ASN A 418 20.66 -1.14 -42.69
C ASN A 418 20.61 -2.06 -43.92
N LYS A 419 21.71 -2.13 -44.67
CA LYS A 419 21.86 -3.06 -45.80
C LYS A 419 22.30 -4.44 -45.31
N VAL A 420 21.78 -5.49 -45.95
CA VAL A 420 22.37 -6.83 -45.81
C VAL A 420 23.72 -6.89 -46.54
N LYS A 421 24.68 -7.62 -45.96
CA LYS A 421 25.95 -7.87 -46.63
C LYS A 421 25.75 -8.75 -47.85
N THR A 422 26.32 -8.36 -48.98
CA THR A 422 26.33 -9.16 -50.20
C THR A 422 27.72 -9.66 -50.55
N THR A 423 27.77 -10.70 -51.38
CA THR A 423 29.00 -11.30 -51.92
C THR A 423 28.87 -11.49 -53.44
N SER A 424 29.96 -11.93 -54.07
CA SER A 424 29.97 -12.29 -55.49
C SER A 424 30.72 -13.60 -55.67
N ILE A 425 30.24 -14.44 -56.58
CA ILE A 425 30.82 -15.75 -56.88
C ILE A 425 31.25 -15.76 -58.34
N ALA A 426 32.51 -16.13 -58.58
CA ALA A 426 33.10 -16.20 -59.90
C ALA A 426 33.81 -17.55 -60.07
N GLY A 427 33.81 -18.05 -61.30
CA GLY A 427 34.40 -19.35 -61.65
C GLY A 427 34.78 -19.42 -63.11
N THR A 428 35.52 -20.47 -63.45
CA THR A 428 36.02 -20.74 -64.80
C THR A 428 35.64 -22.16 -65.25
N LYS A 429 35.54 -22.35 -66.56
CA LYS A 429 35.24 -23.63 -67.20
C LYS A 429 36.47 -24.14 -67.95
N THR A 430 36.85 -25.37 -67.64
CA THR A 430 37.95 -26.12 -68.26
C THR A 430 37.41 -27.38 -68.97
N TRP A 431 38.13 -27.82 -70.00
CA TRP A 431 37.84 -29.04 -70.76
C TRP A 431 39.09 -29.94 -70.78
N LYS A 432 38.93 -31.25 -70.61
CA LYS A 432 40.00 -32.27 -70.56
C LYS A 432 39.63 -33.46 -71.46
N GLY A 433 40.63 -34.07 -72.09
CA GLY A 433 40.44 -35.30 -72.89
C GLY A 433 39.63 -35.11 -74.18
N ASP A 434 39.52 -33.88 -74.68
CA ASP A 434 38.78 -33.53 -75.89
C ASP A 434 39.58 -32.60 -76.81
N ASN A 435 38.99 -32.26 -77.96
CA ASN A 435 39.47 -31.21 -78.85
C ASN A 435 38.43 -30.10 -78.96
N GLU A 436 38.81 -28.89 -79.37
CA GLU A 436 37.89 -27.74 -79.51
C GLU A 436 36.68 -28.00 -80.43
N LYS A 437 36.82 -28.91 -81.39
CA LYS A 437 35.73 -29.31 -82.32
C LYS A 437 34.72 -30.29 -81.72
N ASP A 438 35.04 -30.89 -80.57
CA ASP A 438 34.17 -31.83 -79.85
C ASP A 438 33.26 -31.14 -78.82
N ARG A 439 33.46 -29.83 -78.59
CA ARG A 439 32.82 -29.06 -77.51
C ARG A 439 31.47 -28.48 -77.96
N PRO A 440 30.49 -28.38 -77.04
CA PRO A 440 29.27 -27.61 -77.29
C PRO A 440 29.58 -26.11 -77.42
N SER A 441 28.74 -25.39 -78.13
CA SER A 441 28.87 -23.93 -78.35
C SER A 441 28.77 -23.10 -77.08
N SER A 442 28.06 -23.61 -76.08
CA SER A 442 27.85 -23.00 -74.77
C SER A 442 27.60 -24.07 -73.70
N ILE A 443 27.69 -23.65 -72.44
CA ILE A 443 27.26 -24.42 -71.27
C ILE A 443 26.25 -23.59 -70.47
N LYS A 444 25.47 -24.24 -69.60
CA LYS A 444 24.62 -23.55 -68.61
C LYS A 444 25.11 -23.88 -67.21
N VAL A 445 25.55 -22.85 -66.51
CA VAL A 445 25.95 -22.92 -65.10
C VAL A 445 24.81 -22.40 -64.23
N GLU A 446 24.26 -23.28 -63.42
CA GLU A 446 23.29 -23.02 -62.37
C GLU A 446 24.03 -22.56 -61.12
N LEU A 447 23.62 -21.43 -60.53
CA LEU A 447 23.99 -21.03 -59.16
C LEU A 447 22.92 -21.58 -58.22
N LEU A 448 23.35 -22.39 -57.26
CA LEU A 448 22.51 -22.96 -56.22
C LEU A 448 22.69 -22.15 -54.93
N GLN A 449 21.59 -21.86 -54.24
CA GLN A 449 21.53 -21.26 -52.91
C GLN A 449 20.79 -22.24 -52.01
N ASN A 450 21.47 -22.79 -50.99
CA ASN A 450 20.94 -23.85 -50.13
C ASN A 450 20.29 -24.99 -50.95
N GLU A 451 21.02 -25.49 -51.95
CA GLU A 451 20.63 -26.57 -52.88
C GLU A 451 19.54 -26.22 -53.93
N GLU A 452 18.84 -25.09 -53.83
CA GLU A 452 17.89 -24.63 -54.87
C GLU A 452 18.55 -23.76 -55.95
N VAL A 453 18.19 -23.94 -57.21
CA VAL A 453 18.72 -23.14 -58.34
C VAL A 453 18.07 -21.75 -58.35
N VAL A 454 18.85 -20.71 -58.02
CA VAL A 454 18.38 -19.32 -57.94
C VAL A 454 18.85 -18.43 -59.08
N ASN A 455 19.84 -18.87 -59.86
CA ASN A 455 20.26 -18.19 -61.08
C ASN A 455 20.83 -19.20 -62.09
N THR A 456 20.77 -18.88 -63.38
CA THR A 456 21.41 -19.68 -64.43
C THR A 456 22.10 -18.76 -65.42
N LYS A 457 23.39 -18.97 -65.66
CA LYS A 457 24.19 -18.21 -66.62
C LYS A 457 24.64 -19.11 -67.76
N GLU A 458 24.35 -18.71 -68.98
CA GLU A 458 24.96 -19.30 -70.16
C GLU A 458 26.39 -18.78 -70.29
N VAL A 459 27.35 -19.67 -70.59
CA VAL A 459 28.77 -19.35 -70.67
C VAL A 459 29.33 -19.93 -71.98
N THR A 460 30.09 -19.12 -72.71
CA THR A 460 30.58 -19.44 -74.05
C THR A 460 32.10 -19.29 -74.15
N ALA A 461 32.66 -19.70 -75.30
CA ALA A 461 34.04 -19.39 -75.64
C ALA A 461 34.32 -17.88 -75.77
N ALA A 462 33.32 -17.05 -76.11
CA ALA A 462 33.48 -15.60 -76.22
C ALA A 462 33.65 -14.92 -74.85
N ASP A 463 33.08 -15.50 -73.78
CA ASP A 463 33.28 -15.09 -72.38
C ASP A 463 34.65 -15.55 -71.83
N GLY A 464 35.50 -16.13 -72.68
CA GLY A 464 36.75 -16.78 -72.27
C GLY A 464 36.53 -17.98 -71.35
N TRP A 465 35.34 -18.61 -71.41
CA TRP A 465 34.90 -19.66 -70.49
C TRP A 465 34.90 -19.23 -69.00
N LYS A 466 34.62 -17.96 -68.71
CA LYS A 466 34.52 -17.43 -67.34
C LYS A 466 33.12 -16.94 -67.02
N TYR A 467 32.73 -17.02 -65.75
CA TYR A 467 31.43 -16.57 -65.30
C TYR A 467 31.49 -15.95 -63.90
N LYS A 468 30.46 -15.15 -63.60
CA LYS A 468 30.32 -14.41 -62.34
C LYS A 468 28.84 -14.10 -62.07
N PHE A 469 28.48 -14.22 -60.80
CA PHE A 469 27.21 -13.83 -60.19
C PHE A 469 27.51 -12.79 -59.09
N ASP A 470 26.72 -11.73 -59.02
CA ASP A 470 26.97 -10.55 -58.17
C ASP A 470 25.77 -10.23 -57.28
N ASN A 471 26.00 -9.46 -56.22
CA ASN A 471 24.98 -9.00 -55.26
C ASN A 471 24.22 -10.13 -54.56
N LEU A 472 24.90 -11.25 -54.30
CA LEU A 472 24.33 -12.42 -53.63
C LEU A 472 24.21 -12.15 -52.12
N ALA A 473 23.04 -12.33 -51.53
CA ALA A 473 22.84 -12.13 -50.08
C ALA A 473 23.67 -13.13 -49.27
N THR A 474 24.41 -12.69 -48.25
CA THR A 474 25.27 -13.61 -47.46
C THR A 474 24.50 -14.39 -46.38
N TYR A 475 23.33 -13.92 -45.97
CA TYR A 475 22.47 -14.55 -44.97
C TYR A 475 20.99 -14.41 -45.34
N ASP A 476 20.15 -15.32 -44.83
CA ASP A 476 18.70 -15.29 -44.98
C ASP A 476 18.04 -14.23 -44.08
N ALA A 477 16.71 -14.12 -44.16
CA ALA A 477 15.92 -13.18 -43.36
C ALA A 477 15.97 -13.45 -41.84
N ASN A 478 16.52 -14.58 -41.39
CA ASN A 478 16.68 -14.98 -40.01
C ASN A 478 18.14 -14.84 -39.50
N GLY A 479 19.07 -14.43 -40.37
CA GLY A 479 20.50 -14.33 -40.07
C GLY A 479 21.29 -15.64 -40.20
N VAL A 480 20.76 -16.65 -40.90
CA VAL A 480 21.45 -17.91 -41.21
C VAL A 480 22.22 -17.76 -42.52
N ALA A 481 23.51 -18.14 -42.53
CA ALA A 481 24.37 -17.95 -43.70
C ALA A 481 23.91 -18.78 -44.91
N TYR A 482 23.85 -18.16 -46.08
CA TYR A 482 23.53 -18.86 -47.33
C TYR A 482 24.74 -19.65 -47.83
N LYS A 483 24.57 -20.96 -48.01
CA LYS A 483 25.53 -21.80 -48.73
C LYS A 483 25.26 -21.63 -50.22
N TYR A 484 26.27 -21.18 -50.96
CA TYR A 484 26.23 -21.12 -52.42
C TYR A 484 27.13 -22.19 -53.05
N GLU A 485 26.62 -22.83 -54.09
CA GLU A 485 27.34 -23.81 -54.90
C GLU A 485 27.02 -23.57 -56.38
N VAL A 486 27.82 -24.16 -57.27
CA VAL A 486 27.62 -24.06 -58.73
C VAL A 486 27.52 -25.44 -59.33
N LYS A 487 26.70 -25.57 -60.37
CA LYS A 487 26.43 -26.82 -61.06
C LYS A 487 26.32 -26.55 -62.55
N GLU A 488 26.78 -27.47 -63.37
CA GLU A 488 26.54 -27.41 -64.82
C GLU A 488 25.45 -28.41 -65.20
N GLN A 489 24.60 -28.03 -66.16
CA GLN A 489 23.62 -28.95 -66.74
C GLN A 489 24.33 -30.07 -67.54
N PRO A 490 23.98 -31.36 -67.37
CA PRO A 490 24.73 -32.47 -67.96
C PRO A 490 24.96 -32.36 -69.46
N ILE A 491 26.20 -32.64 -69.90
CA ILE A 491 26.64 -32.52 -71.29
C ILE A 491 26.95 -33.93 -71.81
N ASP A 492 26.24 -34.36 -72.85
CA ASP A 492 26.33 -35.73 -73.35
C ASP A 492 27.74 -36.07 -73.87
N GLY A 493 28.19 -37.30 -73.62
CA GLY A 493 29.55 -37.77 -73.88
C GLY A 493 30.63 -37.28 -72.88
N TYR A 494 30.29 -36.43 -71.91
CA TYR A 494 31.23 -35.89 -70.91
C TYR A 494 30.81 -36.18 -69.46
N THR A 495 31.79 -36.29 -68.57
CA THR A 495 31.63 -36.24 -67.11
C THR A 495 32.11 -34.91 -66.56
N THR A 496 31.25 -34.24 -65.79
CA THR A 496 31.51 -32.95 -65.15
C THR A 496 32.05 -33.13 -63.73
N GLU A 497 33.06 -32.34 -63.37
CA GLU A 497 33.68 -32.22 -62.05
C GLU A 497 33.62 -30.73 -61.63
N VAL A 498 33.17 -30.42 -60.42
CA VAL A 498 33.14 -29.05 -59.88
C VAL A 498 34.05 -28.98 -58.66
N ASN A 499 35.02 -28.07 -58.67
CA ASN A 499 35.97 -27.84 -57.60
C ASN A 499 35.84 -26.40 -57.10
N GLY A 500 35.20 -26.21 -55.94
CA GLY A 500 34.81 -24.88 -55.46
C GLY A 500 33.80 -24.25 -56.42
N TYR A 501 34.25 -23.28 -57.21
CA TYR A 501 33.45 -22.68 -58.29
C TYR A 501 34.02 -22.92 -59.70
N ASP A 502 35.12 -23.65 -59.85
CA ASP A 502 35.68 -24.00 -61.16
C ASP A 502 35.10 -25.34 -61.66
N ILE A 503 34.73 -25.40 -62.94
CA ILE A 503 34.05 -26.53 -63.58
C ILE A 503 34.96 -27.17 -64.61
N THR A 504 35.05 -28.50 -64.64
CA THR A 504 35.88 -29.27 -65.57
C THR A 504 35.09 -30.41 -66.20
N ASN A 505 35.13 -30.58 -67.53
CA ASN A 505 34.55 -31.76 -68.19
C ASN A 505 35.60 -32.68 -68.81
N THR A 506 35.36 -33.99 -68.76
CA THR A 506 36.23 -35.05 -69.29
C THR A 506 35.45 -36.05 -70.15
N LYS A 507 36.04 -36.51 -71.27
CA LYS A 507 35.42 -37.41 -72.27
C LYS A 507 35.55 -38.91 -71.89
N VAL A 508 34.59 -39.77 -72.23
CA VAL A 508 34.44 -41.13 -71.65
C VAL A 508 34.51 -42.30 -72.67
N VAL A 509 34.93 -43.49 -72.22
CA VAL A 509 34.91 -44.78 -72.96
C VAL A 509 34.32 -45.88 -72.04
N GLN A 510 33.56 -46.84 -72.58
CA GLN A 510 32.67 -47.69 -71.77
C GLN A 510 33.28 -48.98 -71.19
N LYS A 511 32.87 -49.26 -69.93
CA LYS A 511 32.99 -50.49 -69.13
C LYS A 511 31.74 -50.56 -68.23
N THR A 512 31.56 -51.61 -67.41
CA THR A 512 30.55 -51.57 -66.32
C THR A 512 31.16 -51.78 -64.93
N LYS A 513 30.35 -51.53 -63.91
CA LYS A 513 30.65 -51.74 -62.49
C LYS A 513 29.43 -52.30 -61.77
N VAL A 514 29.66 -52.95 -60.65
CA VAL A 514 28.62 -53.30 -59.67
C VAL A 514 28.91 -52.48 -58.42
N GLU A 515 28.02 -51.53 -58.12
CA GLU A 515 28.08 -50.73 -56.91
C GLU A 515 26.80 -50.94 -56.10
N GLY A 516 26.92 -50.83 -54.79
CA GLY A 516 25.80 -50.99 -53.87
C GLY A 516 26.07 -50.27 -52.56
N THR A 517 24.99 -49.98 -51.84
CA THR A 517 25.04 -49.33 -50.53
C THR A 517 24.67 -50.32 -49.43
N LYS A 518 25.32 -50.17 -48.27
CA LYS A 518 24.94 -50.84 -47.04
C LYS A 518 24.09 -49.89 -46.20
N THR A 519 22.80 -50.17 -46.08
CA THR A 519 21.89 -49.49 -45.16
C THR A 519 21.85 -50.23 -43.82
N TRP A 520 21.95 -49.47 -42.73
CA TRP A 520 21.70 -49.96 -41.37
C TRP A 520 20.35 -49.44 -40.85
N LYS A 521 19.41 -50.35 -40.63
CA LYS A 521 18.13 -50.12 -39.95
C LYS A 521 18.29 -50.52 -38.49
N ASP A 522 18.83 -49.63 -37.67
CA ASP A 522 19.15 -49.91 -36.26
C ASP A 522 19.07 -48.70 -35.33
N GLY A 523 18.43 -47.62 -35.76
CA GLY A 523 18.36 -46.37 -35.00
C GLY A 523 19.72 -45.73 -34.69
N ASN A 524 20.79 -46.11 -35.40
CA ASN A 524 22.17 -45.74 -35.10
C ASN A 524 22.69 -46.27 -33.74
N ALA A 525 22.16 -47.42 -33.30
CA ALA A 525 22.44 -47.98 -31.98
C ALA A 525 23.89 -48.43 -31.77
N GLU A 526 24.38 -48.23 -30.54
CA GLU A 526 25.68 -48.72 -30.09
C GLU A 526 25.82 -50.25 -30.26
N GLY A 527 27.06 -50.69 -30.47
CA GLY A 527 27.39 -52.08 -30.76
C GLY A 527 27.18 -52.52 -32.22
N ARG A 528 26.88 -51.61 -33.16
CA ARG A 528 26.99 -51.88 -34.61
C ARG A 528 28.42 -52.34 -34.94
N PRO A 529 28.62 -53.40 -35.74
CA PRO A 529 29.97 -53.79 -36.17
C PRO A 529 30.60 -52.71 -37.05
N THR A 530 31.90 -52.47 -36.88
CA THR A 530 32.66 -51.45 -37.63
C THR A 530 32.84 -51.79 -39.12
N MET A 531 32.65 -53.06 -39.50
CA MET A 531 32.82 -53.59 -40.84
C MET A 531 31.90 -54.79 -41.10
N ILE A 532 31.59 -55.03 -42.37
CA ILE A 532 30.97 -56.25 -42.90
C ILE A 532 31.78 -56.78 -44.07
N LYS A 533 31.46 -57.98 -44.56
CA LYS A 533 32.01 -58.52 -45.81
C LYS A 533 30.90 -58.74 -46.81
N VAL A 534 31.08 -58.19 -48.01
CA VAL A 534 30.18 -58.32 -49.15
C VAL A 534 30.90 -59.06 -50.26
N ASP A 535 30.35 -60.21 -50.64
CA ASP A 535 30.84 -61.06 -51.71
C ASP A 535 30.14 -60.67 -53.03
N LEU A 536 30.92 -60.41 -54.08
CA LEU A 536 30.44 -60.28 -55.46
C LEU A 536 30.42 -61.66 -56.12
N LEU A 537 29.27 -62.04 -56.66
CA LEU A 537 29.08 -63.25 -57.43
C LEU A 537 28.93 -62.91 -58.92
N GLN A 538 29.66 -63.62 -59.77
CA GLN A 538 29.48 -63.63 -61.22
C GLN A 538 28.90 -64.99 -61.60
N SER A 539 27.70 -65.00 -62.19
CA SER A 539 26.95 -66.23 -62.56
C SER A 539 26.90 -67.28 -61.44
N GLY A 540 26.75 -66.83 -60.18
CA GLY A 540 26.65 -67.69 -58.99
C GLY A 540 27.98 -68.12 -58.34
N THR A 541 29.14 -67.73 -58.89
CA THR A 541 30.46 -67.98 -58.29
C THR A 541 31.00 -66.71 -57.65
N VAL A 542 31.48 -66.75 -56.40
CA VAL A 542 32.14 -65.60 -55.77
C VAL A 542 33.46 -65.31 -56.50
N ILE A 543 33.60 -64.09 -57.02
CA ILE A 543 34.79 -63.64 -57.77
C ILE A 543 35.59 -62.55 -57.04
N ALA A 544 34.97 -61.84 -56.10
CA ALA A 544 35.62 -60.84 -55.25
C ALA A 544 34.86 -60.71 -53.93
N THR A 545 35.56 -60.26 -52.89
CA THR A 545 34.98 -59.87 -51.60
C THR A 545 35.48 -58.48 -51.27
N GLN A 546 34.59 -57.57 -50.87
CA GLN A 546 34.96 -56.26 -50.35
C GLN A 546 34.59 -56.15 -48.86
N GLU A 547 35.50 -55.61 -48.06
CA GLU A 547 35.21 -55.20 -46.70
C GLU A 547 34.56 -53.80 -46.74
N VAL A 548 33.36 -53.70 -46.18
CA VAL A 548 32.53 -52.49 -46.25
C VAL A 548 32.36 -51.94 -44.84
N SER A 549 32.61 -50.65 -44.66
CA SER A 549 32.68 -50.02 -43.34
C SER A 549 32.23 -48.57 -43.39
N GLU A 550 32.14 -47.93 -42.22
CA GLU A 550 31.91 -46.49 -42.14
C GLU A 550 33.00 -45.68 -42.86
N ALA A 551 34.25 -46.17 -42.87
CA ALA A 551 35.36 -45.57 -43.61
C ALA A 551 35.22 -45.68 -45.14
N THR A 552 34.40 -46.62 -45.66
CA THR A 552 34.00 -46.65 -47.09
C THR A 552 32.66 -45.94 -47.32
N GLY A 553 32.19 -45.14 -46.37
CA GLY A 553 30.88 -44.48 -46.41
C GLY A 553 29.70 -45.46 -46.44
N TRP A 554 29.92 -46.69 -45.97
CA TRP A 554 29.03 -47.84 -46.16
C TRP A 554 28.70 -48.15 -47.64
N LYS A 555 29.56 -47.75 -48.57
CA LYS A 555 29.46 -48.08 -50.01
C LYS A 555 30.53 -49.09 -50.40
N TYR A 556 30.26 -49.82 -51.48
CA TYR A 556 31.18 -50.76 -52.09
C TYR A 556 31.01 -50.74 -53.62
N GLU A 557 32.10 -50.98 -54.35
CA GLU A 557 32.16 -50.67 -55.79
C GLU A 557 33.18 -51.57 -56.50
N PHE A 558 32.69 -52.58 -57.21
CA PHE A 558 33.49 -53.48 -58.02
C PHE A 558 33.60 -52.93 -59.44
N LYS A 559 34.79 -52.42 -59.78
CA LYS A 559 35.11 -51.74 -61.06
C LYS A 559 35.64 -52.70 -62.12
N ASP A 560 35.76 -52.17 -63.33
CA ASP A 560 36.38 -52.83 -64.49
C ASP A 560 35.76 -54.18 -64.86
N LEU A 561 34.48 -54.36 -64.50
CA LEU A 561 33.72 -55.56 -64.82
C LEU A 561 33.39 -55.59 -66.31
N ALA A 562 33.59 -56.76 -66.92
CA ALA A 562 33.17 -56.99 -68.29
C ALA A 562 31.64 -57.03 -68.36
N ILE A 563 31.07 -56.36 -69.36
CA ILE A 563 29.63 -56.39 -69.66
C ILE A 563 29.26 -57.77 -70.21
N ASN A 564 30.08 -58.31 -71.10
CA ASN A 564 29.89 -59.58 -71.78
C ASN A 564 31.07 -60.54 -71.55
N ASP A 565 30.81 -61.83 -71.70
CA ASP A 565 31.83 -62.87 -71.86
C ASP A 565 32.52 -62.79 -73.24
N ALA A 566 33.48 -63.68 -73.48
CA ALA A 566 34.26 -63.72 -74.71
C ALA A 566 33.44 -64.05 -75.97
N ASP A 567 32.25 -64.64 -75.79
CA ASP A 567 31.31 -65.00 -76.85
C ASP A 567 30.24 -63.91 -77.07
N GLY A 568 30.32 -62.78 -76.34
CA GLY A 568 29.44 -61.63 -76.48
C GLY A 568 28.13 -61.68 -75.69
N LYS A 569 28.00 -62.63 -74.75
CA LYS A 569 26.81 -62.80 -73.91
C LYS A 569 26.98 -62.11 -72.55
N ALA A 570 25.95 -61.40 -72.10
CA ALA A 570 26.03 -60.57 -70.89
C ALA A 570 26.27 -61.39 -69.61
N TYR A 571 27.19 -60.92 -68.77
CA TYR A 571 27.40 -61.48 -67.42
C TYR A 571 26.29 -61.04 -66.47
N LYS A 572 25.75 -61.99 -65.69
CA LYS A 572 24.90 -61.68 -64.53
C LYS A 572 25.79 -61.56 -63.29
N TYR A 573 25.69 -60.42 -62.60
CA TYR A 573 26.31 -60.22 -61.29
C TYR A 573 25.25 -60.21 -60.19
N GLU A 574 25.61 -60.66 -59.00
CA GLU A 574 24.79 -60.70 -57.78
C GLU A 574 25.68 -60.42 -56.56
N VAL A 575 25.10 -60.01 -55.44
CA VAL A 575 25.86 -59.67 -54.22
C VAL A 575 25.29 -60.41 -53.01
N LYS A 576 26.16 -60.72 -52.04
CA LYS A 576 25.76 -61.42 -50.81
C LYS A 576 26.54 -60.88 -49.62
N GLU A 577 25.85 -60.68 -48.49
CA GLU A 577 26.51 -60.38 -47.22
C GLU A 577 26.83 -61.67 -46.44
N GLN A 578 27.92 -61.63 -45.69
CA GLN A 578 28.22 -62.63 -44.65
C GLN A 578 27.43 -62.32 -43.37
N ALA A 579 27.05 -63.34 -42.59
CA ALA A 579 26.09 -63.19 -41.50
C ALA A 579 26.59 -62.26 -40.37
N VAL A 580 25.75 -61.32 -39.95
CA VAL A 580 26.03 -60.35 -38.89
C VAL A 580 25.22 -60.69 -37.62
N ALA A 581 25.89 -60.89 -36.49
CA ALA A 581 25.23 -61.24 -35.24
C ALA A 581 24.34 -60.09 -34.72
N GLY A 582 23.09 -60.40 -34.34
CA GLY A 582 22.11 -59.42 -33.85
C GLY A 582 21.37 -58.63 -34.94
N TYR A 583 21.58 -58.97 -36.22
CA TYR A 583 20.95 -58.30 -37.36
C TYR A 583 20.40 -59.32 -38.37
N GLU A 584 19.30 -58.97 -39.02
CA GLU A 584 18.74 -59.70 -40.16
C GLU A 584 19.07 -58.96 -41.47
N SER A 585 19.63 -59.66 -42.45
CA SER A 585 20.10 -59.07 -43.71
C SER A 585 19.13 -59.32 -44.86
N LYS A 586 18.87 -58.28 -45.67
CA LYS A 586 18.06 -58.34 -46.88
C LYS A 586 18.75 -57.60 -48.03
N VAL A 587 18.93 -58.27 -49.16
CA VAL A 587 19.46 -57.71 -50.41
C VAL A 587 18.30 -57.29 -51.33
N ASN A 588 18.44 -56.15 -52.01
CA ASN A 588 17.50 -55.67 -53.03
C ASN A 588 18.29 -55.06 -54.20
N GLY A 589 18.32 -55.72 -55.35
CA GLY A 589 19.28 -55.38 -56.42
C GLY A 589 20.71 -55.61 -55.92
N TYR A 590 21.48 -54.54 -55.74
CA TYR A 590 22.78 -54.57 -55.07
C TYR A 590 22.81 -53.83 -53.72
N ASP A 591 21.71 -53.21 -53.29
CA ASP A 591 21.66 -52.60 -51.97
C ASP A 591 21.39 -53.64 -50.89
N ILE A 592 22.11 -53.54 -49.78
CA ILE A 592 22.05 -54.49 -48.67
C ILE A 592 21.55 -53.74 -47.44
N THR A 593 20.49 -54.24 -46.80
CA THR A 593 19.92 -53.66 -45.57
C THR A 593 20.07 -54.65 -44.42
N ASN A 594 20.74 -54.24 -43.33
CA ASN A 594 20.67 -54.97 -42.05
C ASN A 594 19.66 -54.28 -41.13
N THR A 595 18.67 -55.03 -40.64
CA THR A 595 17.76 -54.58 -39.58
C THR A 595 18.20 -55.16 -38.24
N LYS A 596 18.33 -54.35 -37.19
CA LYS A 596 18.68 -54.83 -35.84
C LYS A 596 17.49 -55.57 -35.23
N VAL A 597 17.75 -56.75 -34.67
CA VAL A 597 16.72 -57.64 -34.12
C VAL A 597 17.08 -58.07 -32.71
N GLY A 598 16.06 -58.26 -31.87
CA GLY A 598 16.24 -58.64 -30.47
C GLY A 598 14.92 -58.80 -29.73
N LYS A 599 15.00 -59.37 -28.53
CA LYS A 599 13.89 -59.55 -27.59
C LYS A 599 14.19 -58.88 -26.26
N THR A 600 13.13 -58.48 -25.55
CA THR A 600 13.17 -57.92 -24.20
C THR A 600 11.99 -58.46 -23.36
N SER A 601 11.92 -58.07 -22.10
CA SER A 601 10.85 -58.42 -21.16
C SER A 601 10.59 -57.26 -20.22
N VAL A 602 9.32 -57.05 -19.85
CA VAL A 602 8.88 -56.00 -18.92
C VAL A 602 8.30 -56.68 -17.68
N ALA A 603 8.91 -56.45 -16.53
CA ALA A 603 8.51 -57.02 -15.24
C ALA A 603 8.29 -55.91 -14.22
N GLY A 604 7.32 -56.08 -13.33
CA GLY A 604 6.96 -55.08 -12.33
C GLY A 604 6.25 -55.66 -11.12
N MET A 605 6.23 -54.89 -10.03
CA MET A 605 5.53 -55.22 -8.79
C MET A 605 4.47 -54.16 -8.45
N LYS A 606 3.31 -54.62 -7.99
CA LYS A 606 2.27 -53.77 -7.41
C LYS A 606 2.50 -53.60 -5.91
N THR A 607 2.44 -52.36 -5.45
CA THR A 607 2.43 -52.00 -4.02
C THR A 607 1.12 -51.28 -3.68
N TRP A 608 0.62 -51.50 -2.47
CA TRP A 608 -0.53 -50.78 -1.91
C TRP A 608 -0.10 -49.93 -0.71
N LYS A 609 -0.52 -48.67 -0.70
CA LYS A 609 -0.35 -47.69 0.37
C LYS A 609 -1.73 -47.42 0.98
N GLY A 610 -1.99 -48.01 2.14
CA GLY A 610 -3.28 -47.99 2.81
C GLY A 610 -4.29 -49.01 2.26
N GLY A 611 -5.35 -49.23 3.03
CA GLY A 611 -6.36 -50.26 2.79
C GLY A 611 -6.07 -51.59 3.50
N THR A 612 -7.00 -52.53 3.35
CA THR A 612 -6.93 -53.90 3.88
C THR A 612 -6.77 -54.90 2.74
N GLU A 613 -6.17 -56.07 3.00
CA GLU A 613 -5.97 -57.11 1.97
C GLU A 613 -7.29 -57.56 1.31
N GLU A 614 -8.41 -57.44 2.02
CA GLU A 614 -9.77 -57.82 1.56
C GLU A 614 -10.34 -56.83 0.53
N GLU A 615 -9.84 -55.59 0.49
CA GLU A 615 -10.13 -54.59 -0.54
C GLU A 615 -9.31 -54.83 -1.82
N HIS A 616 -8.15 -55.50 -1.70
CA HIS A 616 -7.16 -55.66 -2.78
C HIS A 616 -7.35 -57.00 -3.53
N LYS A 617 -8.45 -57.13 -4.29
CA LYS A 617 -8.79 -58.39 -4.98
C LYS A 617 -7.85 -58.70 -6.16
N ALA A 618 -7.91 -57.86 -7.19
CA ALA A 618 -7.06 -57.92 -8.38
C ALA A 618 -7.05 -56.56 -9.07
N ILE A 619 -6.06 -56.33 -9.93
CA ILE A 619 -5.93 -55.16 -10.81
C ILE A 619 -5.64 -55.64 -12.24
N LYS A 620 -5.79 -54.75 -13.23
CA LYS A 620 -5.34 -55.01 -14.60
C LYS A 620 -4.26 -54.02 -14.98
N VAL A 621 -3.16 -54.56 -15.50
CA VAL A 621 -2.02 -53.80 -16.00
C VAL A 621 -1.94 -54.01 -17.51
N ASP A 622 -2.13 -52.92 -18.24
CA ASP A 622 -1.94 -52.85 -19.68
C ASP A 622 -0.45 -52.60 -19.97
N LEU A 623 0.13 -53.39 -20.89
CA LEU A 623 1.43 -53.13 -21.50
C LEU A 623 1.23 -52.28 -22.75
N LEU A 624 1.91 -51.14 -22.80
CA LEU A 624 1.92 -50.22 -23.93
C LEU A 624 3.25 -50.35 -24.68
N GLN A 625 3.16 -50.50 -26.00
CA GLN A 625 4.28 -50.40 -26.94
C GLN A 625 4.07 -49.13 -27.77
N ASN A 626 4.95 -48.13 -27.63
CA ASN A 626 4.82 -46.80 -28.26
C ASN A 626 3.38 -46.25 -28.13
N ASP A 627 2.93 -46.07 -26.88
CA ASP A 627 1.59 -45.55 -26.50
C ASP A 627 0.37 -46.40 -26.93
N THR A 628 0.59 -47.55 -27.59
CA THR A 628 -0.46 -48.49 -28.01
C THR A 628 -0.53 -49.68 -27.06
N VAL A 629 -1.70 -49.97 -26.46
CA VAL A 629 -1.89 -51.18 -25.65
C VAL A 629 -1.77 -52.43 -26.54
N ILE A 630 -0.86 -53.33 -26.18
CA ILE A 630 -0.61 -54.60 -26.91
C ILE A 630 -0.96 -55.86 -26.11
N GLU A 631 -0.97 -55.78 -24.78
CA GLU A 631 -1.27 -56.91 -23.89
C GLU A 631 -1.83 -56.38 -22.56
N THR A 632 -2.62 -57.19 -21.84
CA THR A 632 -3.15 -56.86 -20.50
C THR A 632 -2.97 -58.07 -19.59
N GLN A 633 -2.30 -57.89 -18.46
CA GLN A 633 -2.16 -58.92 -17.42
C GLN A 633 -3.02 -58.57 -16.19
N GLU A 634 -3.73 -59.57 -15.65
CA GLU A 634 -4.39 -59.46 -14.35
C GLU A 634 -3.41 -59.81 -13.23
N VAL A 635 -3.36 -58.99 -12.17
CA VAL A 635 -2.36 -59.05 -11.10
C VAL A 635 -3.08 -59.07 -9.76
N SER A 636 -2.70 -59.98 -8.87
CA SER A 636 -3.43 -60.23 -7.62
C SER A 636 -2.50 -60.68 -6.49
N LYS A 637 -3.08 -60.93 -5.30
CA LYS A 637 -2.36 -61.58 -4.20
C LYS A 637 -1.81 -62.96 -4.59
N GLU A 638 -2.48 -63.68 -5.49
CA GLU A 638 -2.05 -65.01 -5.97
C GLU A 638 -0.82 -64.93 -6.89
N THR A 639 -0.67 -63.84 -7.67
CA THR A 639 0.56 -63.58 -8.45
C THR A 639 1.68 -62.99 -7.58
N GLY A 640 1.51 -62.95 -6.26
CA GLY A 640 2.43 -62.29 -5.33
C GLY A 640 2.56 -60.79 -5.57
N TRP A 641 1.51 -60.17 -6.14
CA TRP A 641 1.50 -58.79 -6.65
C TRP A 641 2.59 -58.50 -7.69
N LYS A 642 2.99 -59.50 -8.49
CA LYS A 642 3.98 -59.34 -9.57
C LYS A 642 3.39 -59.72 -10.93
N TYR A 643 3.99 -59.16 -11.98
CA TYR A 643 3.61 -59.39 -13.37
C TYR A 643 4.84 -59.31 -14.28
N GLU A 644 4.78 -59.96 -15.45
CA GLU A 644 5.94 -60.16 -16.31
C GLU A 644 5.53 -60.50 -17.75
N PHE A 645 5.76 -59.56 -18.67
CA PHE A 645 5.55 -59.71 -20.11
C PHE A 645 6.87 -60.13 -20.79
N LYS A 646 6.82 -61.19 -21.62
CA LYS A 646 8.01 -61.88 -22.17
C LYS A 646 8.08 -61.83 -23.69
N ASP A 647 9.26 -62.13 -24.21
CA ASP A 647 9.56 -62.30 -25.64
C ASP A 647 9.21 -61.09 -26.53
N LEU A 648 9.04 -59.92 -25.91
CA LEU A 648 8.67 -58.65 -26.54
C LEU A 648 9.72 -58.24 -27.57
N VAL A 649 9.30 -57.84 -28.77
CA VAL A 649 10.22 -57.37 -29.81
C VAL A 649 10.94 -56.10 -29.34
N ALA A 650 12.27 -56.09 -29.32
CA ALA A 650 13.03 -54.97 -28.80
C ALA A 650 13.12 -53.79 -29.80
N PHE A 651 12.95 -54.05 -31.10
CA PHE A 651 13.13 -53.07 -32.18
C PHE A 651 12.03 -53.20 -33.26
N ASP A 652 11.68 -52.09 -33.90
CA ASP A 652 10.70 -52.02 -34.98
C ASP A 652 11.27 -52.46 -36.36
N ALA A 653 10.44 -52.40 -37.41
CA ALA A 653 10.84 -52.74 -38.78
C ALA A 653 11.87 -51.79 -39.44
N ASN A 654 12.33 -50.78 -38.69
CA ASN A 654 13.43 -49.88 -39.02
C ASN A 654 14.59 -49.97 -38.02
N GLY A 655 14.52 -50.93 -37.08
CA GLY A 655 15.50 -51.16 -36.02
C GLY A 655 15.54 -50.09 -34.93
N LYS A 656 14.53 -49.23 -34.83
CA LYS A 656 14.38 -48.29 -33.72
C LYS A 656 13.85 -49.05 -32.49
N ALA A 657 14.41 -48.82 -31.31
CA ALA A 657 13.96 -49.46 -30.10
C ALA A 657 12.48 -49.13 -29.78
N TYR A 658 11.69 -50.14 -29.41
CA TYR A 658 10.33 -49.94 -28.91
C TYR A 658 10.37 -49.38 -27.48
N LYS A 659 9.62 -48.30 -27.24
CA LYS A 659 9.35 -47.80 -25.88
C LYS A 659 8.25 -48.67 -25.29
N TYR A 660 8.55 -49.33 -24.17
CA TYR A 660 7.57 -50.08 -23.39
C TYR A 660 7.25 -49.37 -22.09
N GLU A 661 5.95 -49.25 -21.78
CA GLU A 661 5.39 -48.64 -20.57
C GLU A 661 4.25 -49.50 -20.03
N VAL A 662 3.91 -49.31 -18.77
CA VAL A 662 2.84 -50.04 -18.08
C VAL A 662 1.81 -49.06 -17.55
N LYS A 663 0.54 -49.46 -17.57
CA LYS A 663 -0.56 -48.63 -17.09
C LYS A 663 -1.57 -49.48 -16.33
N GLU A 664 -1.94 -49.05 -15.12
CA GLU A 664 -3.04 -49.69 -14.41
C GLU A 664 -4.40 -49.18 -14.90
N GLN A 665 -5.37 -50.07 -15.00
CA GLN A 665 -6.77 -49.69 -15.20
C GLN A 665 -7.36 -49.13 -13.88
N PRO A 666 -8.22 -48.08 -13.91
CA PRO A 666 -8.59 -47.34 -12.71
C PRO A 666 -9.21 -48.18 -11.58
N VAL A 667 -8.59 -48.14 -10.40
CA VAL A 667 -9.09 -48.81 -9.18
C VAL A 667 -9.90 -47.83 -8.33
N ALA A 668 -11.17 -48.14 -8.08
CA ALA A 668 -12.06 -47.27 -7.31
C ALA A 668 -11.55 -47.06 -5.87
N GLY A 669 -11.46 -45.80 -5.42
CA GLY A 669 -10.96 -45.44 -4.09
C GLY A 669 -9.42 -45.40 -3.96
N TYR A 670 -8.68 -45.58 -5.04
CA TYR A 670 -7.22 -45.50 -5.06
C TYR A 670 -6.72 -44.60 -6.19
N GLN A 671 -5.64 -43.87 -5.92
CA GLN A 671 -4.86 -43.16 -6.93
C GLN A 671 -3.63 -44.00 -7.29
N SER A 672 -3.47 -44.28 -8.58
CA SER A 672 -2.36 -45.06 -9.12
C SER A 672 -1.20 -44.15 -9.54
N ASP A 673 0.02 -44.59 -9.27
CA ASP A 673 1.28 -43.97 -9.67
C ASP A 673 2.23 -45.06 -10.20
N VAL A 674 3.08 -44.72 -11.17
CA VAL A 674 3.93 -45.67 -11.91
C VAL A 674 5.38 -45.17 -11.88
N HIS A 675 6.30 -46.03 -11.44
CA HIS A 675 7.71 -45.73 -11.32
C HIS A 675 8.52 -46.74 -12.14
N GLY A 676 8.81 -46.38 -13.40
CA GLY A 676 9.37 -47.32 -14.37
C GLY A 676 8.36 -48.40 -14.73
N TYR A 677 8.48 -49.55 -14.05
CA TYR A 677 7.52 -50.66 -14.17
C TYR A 677 6.89 -51.09 -12.84
N ASP A 678 7.24 -50.47 -11.70
CA ASP A 678 6.52 -50.70 -10.45
C ASP A 678 5.31 -49.78 -10.35
N ILE A 679 4.20 -50.28 -9.81
CA ILE A 679 2.95 -49.54 -9.68
C ILE A 679 2.59 -49.40 -8.19
N ILE A 680 2.16 -48.22 -7.76
CA ILE A 680 1.77 -47.93 -6.38
C ILE A 680 0.34 -47.41 -6.36
N ASN A 681 -0.57 -48.08 -5.65
CA ASN A 681 -1.90 -47.54 -5.34
C ASN A 681 -1.92 -46.92 -3.95
N THR A 682 -2.24 -45.64 -3.85
CA THR A 682 -2.46 -44.95 -2.57
C THR A 682 -3.95 -44.78 -2.34
N LYS A 683 -4.46 -45.17 -1.16
CA LYS A 683 -5.87 -45.04 -0.83
C LYS A 683 -6.26 -43.56 -0.71
N VAL A 684 -7.31 -43.15 -1.42
CA VAL A 684 -7.77 -41.76 -1.49
C VAL A 684 -9.27 -41.66 -1.30
N GLY A 685 -9.74 -40.50 -0.81
CA GLY A 685 -11.15 -40.23 -0.65
C GLY A 685 -11.37 -38.95 0.15
N GLU A 686 -12.53 -38.33 -0.03
CA GLU A 686 -12.98 -37.19 0.77
C GLU A 686 -13.95 -37.63 1.87
N THR A 687 -13.98 -36.87 2.96
CA THR A 687 -14.97 -36.95 4.03
C THR A 687 -15.51 -35.55 4.35
N LYS A 688 -16.54 -35.49 5.20
CA LYS A 688 -17.02 -34.23 5.78
C LYS A 688 -17.26 -34.40 7.27
N ILE A 689 -16.96 -33.35 8.04
CA ILE A 689 -17.26 -33.28 9.47
C ILE A 689 -18.41 -32.30 9.67
N GLU A 690 -19.49 -32.77 10.30
CA GLU A 690 -20.70 -31.98 10.55
C GLU A 690 -21.05 -32.03 12.03
N GLY A 691 -21.44 -30.89 12.58
CA GLY A 691 -21.82 -30.75 13.98
C GLY A 691 -22.83 -29.63 14.21
N THR A 692 -23.49 -29.70 15.35
CA THR A 692 -24.44 -28.69 15.81
C THR A 692 -23.98 -28.05 17.12
N LYS A 693 -24.37 -26.80 17.33
CA LYS A 693 -24.16 -26.06 18.56
C LYS A 693 -25.48 -25.97 19.33
N THR A 694 -25.54 -26.65 20.46
CA THR A 694 -26.65 -26.57 21.42
C THR A 694 -26.32 -25.55 22.53
N TRP A 695 -27.32 -24.76 22.91
CA TRP A 695 -27.26 -23.85 24.05
C TRP A 695 -28.21 -24.34 25.15
N LYS A 696 -27.66 -24.51 26.35
CA LYS A 696 -28.35 -24.83 27.61
C LYS A 696 -28.25 -23.61 28.52
N ASP A 697 -29.21 -22.69 28.39
CA ASP A 697 -29.19 -21.37 29.03
C ASP A 697 -30.57 -20.73 29.21
N ASP A 698 -31.65 -21.52 29.08
CA ASP A 698 -33.04 -21.06 29.13
C ASP A 698 -33.35 -19.84 28.22
N ASN A 699 -32.65 -19.73 27.08
CA ASN A 699 -32.68 -18.58 26.18
C ASN A 699 -32.23 -17.25 26.83
N ALA A 700 -31.14 -17.32 27.59
CA ALA A 700 -30.47 -16.18 28.19
C ALA A 700 -30.24 -15.03 27.20
N LYS A 701 -30.60 -13.81 27.64
CA LYS A 701 -30.51 -12.57 26.84
C LYS A 701 -29.08 -12.11 26.55
N ASP A 702 -28.09 -12.71 27.22
CA ASP A 702 -26.66 -12.43 27.08
C ASP A 702 -25.90 -13.58 26.38
N ARG A 703 -26.62 -14.46 25.66
CA ARG A 703 -26.01 -15.43 24.75
C ARG A 703 -25.27 -14.68 23.62
N PRO A 704 -24.00 -15.02 23.32
CA PRO A 704 -23.26 -14.36 22.24
C PRO A 704 -23.86 -14.71 20.87
N GLU A 705 -23.77 -13.76 19.93
CA GLU A 705 -24.33 -13.90 18.57
C GLU A 705 -23.61 -14.97 17.73
N MET A 706 -22.36 -15.27 18.09
CA MET A 706 -21.46 -16.19 17.38
C MET A 706 -20.56 -16.97 18.35
N ILE A 707 -20.05 -18.11 17.87
CA ILE A 707 -18.90 -18.83 18.44
C ILE A 707 -17.88 -19.15 17.35
N LYS A 708 -16.68 -19.60 17.73
CA LYS A 708 -15.68 -20.14 16.81
C LYS A 708 -15.40 -21.60 17.11
N VAL A 709 -15.42 -22.43 16.07
CA VAL A 709 -15.16 -23.88 16.13
C VAL A 709 -13.97 -24.18 15.24
N ASP A 710 -12.88 -24.62 15.84
CA ASP A 710 -11.67 -25.06 15.15
C ASP A 710 -11.83 -26.53 14.73
N LEU A 711 -11.49 -26.85 13.48
CA LEU A 711 -11.28 -28.21 12.99
C LEU A 711 -9.82 -28.59 13.17
N LEU A 712 -9.57 -29.73 13.81
CA LEU A 712 -8.24 -30.29 14.04
C LEU A 712 -8.05 -31.55 13.20
N GLN A 713 -6.97 -31.60 12.42
CA GLN A 713 -6.50 -32.77 11.69
C GLN A 713 -5.26 -33.31 12.41
N ASN A 714 -5.30 -34.57 12.87
CA ASN A 714 -4.26 -35.21 13.68
C ASN A 714 -3.77 -34.33 14.87
N GLY A 715 -4.69 -33.60 15.51
CA GLY A 715 -4.41 -32.72 16.65
C GLY A 715 -3.89 -31.31 16.32
N LYS A 716 -3.71 -30.96 15.03
CA LYS A 716 -3.36 -29.60 14.58
C LYS A 716 -4.58 -28.89 14.00
N VAL A 717 -4.83 -27.63 14.37
CA VAL A 717 -5.89 -26.81 13.74
C VAL A 717 -5.58 -26.61 12.25
N VAL A 718 -6.58 -26.82 11.40
CA VAL A 718 -6.49 -26.68 9.92
C VAL A 718 -7.57 -25.80 9.30
N ASP A 719 -8.72 -25.61 9.97
CA ASP A 719 -9.78 -24.66 9.58
C ASP A 719 -10.49 -24.16 10.85
N THR A 720 -11.19 -23.03 10.76
CA THR A 720 -12.00 -22.46 11.85
C THR A 720 -13.28 -21.88 11.28
N LYS A 721 -14.45 -22.35 11.74
CA LYS A 721 -15.76 -21.81 11.36
C LYS A 721 -16.41 -20.98 12.44
N GLU A 722 -17.00 -19.88 12.01
CA GLU A 722 -17.88 -19.04 12.82
C GLU A 722 -19.30 -19.61 12.74
N VAL A 723 -19.91 -19.87 13.91
CA VAL A 723 -21.22 -20.53 14.01
C VAL A 723 -22.17 -19.61 14.75
N THR A 724 -23.35 -19.39 14.18
CA THR A 724 -24.28 -18.31 14.54
C THR A 724 -25.75 -18.78 14.51
N ALA A 725 -26.64 -17.93 15.02
CA ALA A 725 -28.08 -18.14 14.87
C ALA A 725 -28.52 -18.21 13.38
N ALA A 726 -27.90 -17.42 12.49
CA ALA A 726 -28.22 -17.42 11.05
C ALA A 726 -27.85 -18.74 10.35
N THR A 727 -26.80 -19.42 10.82
CA THR A 727 -26.45 -20.79 10.39
C THR A 727 -27.31 -21.89 11.03
N ASN A 728 -28.41 -21.52 11.71
CA ASN A 728 -29.21 -22.41 12.57
C ASN A 728 -28.37 -23.18 13.61
N TRP A 729 -27.27 -22.55 14.07
CA TRP A 729 -26.26 -23.15 14.93
C TRP A 729 -25.64 -24.46 14.39
N LYS A 730 -25.57 -24.65 13.06
CA LYS A 730 -24.93 -25.81 12.42
C LYS A 730 -23.64 -25.43 11.72
N TYR A 731 -22.71 -26.37 11.62
CA TYR A 731 -21.49 -26.21 10.85
C TYR A 731 -21.08 -27.51 10.16
N THR A 732 -20.53 -27.36 8.97
CA THR A 732 -20.10 -28.45 8.08
C THR A 732 -18.74 -28.08 7.49
N PHE A 733 -17.75 -28.94 7.65
CA PHE A 733 -16.45 -28.90 6.99
C PHE A 733 -16.44 -29.94 5.87
N GLU A 734 -16.36 -29.51 4.61
CA GLU A 734 -16.47 -30.38 3.42
C GLU A 734 -15.11 -30.67 2.78
N LYS A 735 -15.06 -31.71 1.91
CA LYS A 735 -13.91 -32.06 1.06
C LYS A 735 -12.60 -32.26 1.83
N LEU A 736 -12.74 -32.78 3.05
CA LEU A 736 -11.62 -33.09 3.91
C LEU A 736 -10.96 -34.38 3.41
N GLN A 737 -9.65 -34.38 3.18
CA GLN A 737 -8.95 -35.60 2.78
C GLN A 737 -9.09 -36.66 3.87
N ALA A 738 -9.59 -37.85 3.51
CA ALA A 738 -9.78 -38.93 4.47
C ALA A 738 -8.48 -39.67 4.79
N TYR A 739 -7.47 -39.60 3.91
CA TYR A 739 -6.20 -40.33 4.01
C TYR A 739 -4.99 -39.45 3.68
N ASP A 740 -3.84 -39.74 4.28
CA ASP A 740 -2.55 -39.09 4.01
C ASP A 740 -1.84 -39.64 2.75
N ALA A 741 -0.66 -39.11 2.44
CA ALA A 741 0.17 -39.55 1.30
C ALA A 741 0.70 -41.00 1.39
N ASN A 742 0.42 -41.71 2.49
CA ASN A 742 0.74 -43.12 2.72
C ASN A 742 -0.54 -43.99 2.77
N GLY A 743 -1.73 -43.40 2.58
CA GLY A 743 -3.02 -44.08 2.71
C GLY A 743 -3.46 -44.32 4.16
N VAL A 744 -2.88 -43.62 5.14
CA VAL A 744 -3.26 -43.69 6.56
C VAL A 744 -4.38 -42.70 6.83
N ALA A 745 -5.45 -43.13 7.52
CA ALA A 745 -6.62 -42.29 7.75
C ALA A 745 -6.31 -41.07 8.65
N TYR A 746 -6.79 -39.89 8.25
CA TYR A 746 -6.70 -38.68 9.07
C TYR A 746 -7.73 -38.72 10.22
N LYS A 747 -7.28 -38.48 11.44
CA LYS A 747 -8.16 -38.27 12.60
C LYS A 747 -8.61 -36.81 12.62
N TYR A 748 -9.91 -36.59 12.45
CA TYR A 748 -10.52 -35.26 12.61
C TYR A 748 -11.19 -35.12 13.97
N GLU A 749 -10.99 -33.97 14.60
CA GLU A 749 -11.58 -33.56 15.87
C GLU A 749 -12.02 -32.10 15.76
N VAL A 750 -12.93 -31.64 16.61
CA VAL A 750 -13.38 -30.24 16.63
C VAL A 750 -13.27 -29.67 18.04
N LYS A 751 -13.03 -28.36 18.13
CA LYS A 751 -12.84 -27.67 19.40
C LYS A 751 -13.49 -26.30 19.38
N GLU A 752 -14.32 -26.00 20.36
CA GLU A 752 -14.83 -24.64 20.55
C GLU A 752 -13.76 -23.75 21.20
N GLN A 753 -13.66 -22.50 20.73
CA GLN A 753 -12.91 -21.46 21.43
C GLN A 753 -13.66 -21.01 22.71
N GLN A 754 -12.95 -20.54 23.73
CA GLN A 754 -13.54 -20.32 25.06
C GLN A 754 -14.65 -19.24 25.04
N VAL A 755 -15.85 -19.62 25.48
CA VAL A 755 -17.00 -18.71 25.63
C VAL A 755 -17.16 -18.29 27.09
N ALA A 756 -17.14 -16.98 27.36
CA ALA A 756 -17.26 -16.45 28.72
C ALA A 756 -18.67 -16.70 29.32
N GLY A 757 -18.73 -17.14 30.58
CA GLY A 757 -19.99 -17.46 31.27
C GLY A 757 -20.64 -18.80 30.87
N TYR A 758 -19.94 -19.63 30.10
CA TYR A 758 -20.43 -20.94 29.64
C TYR A 758 -19.38 -22.03 29.83
N LYS A 759 -19.85 -23.25 30.12
CA LYS A 759 -19.05 -24.48 30.08
C LYS A 759 -19.40 -25.26 28.82
N SER A 760 -18.39 -25.53 27.99
CA SER A 760 -18.53 -26.32 26.77
C SER A 760 -18.30 -27.81 27.01
N GLU A 761 -19.12 -28.66 26.37
CA GLU A 761 -18.99 -30.12 26.34
C GLU A 761 -19.15 -30.64 24.91
N LEU A 762 -18.29 -31.57 24.50
CA LEU A 762 -18.25 -32.15 23.15
C LEU A 762 -18.80 -33.58 23.14
N LYS A 763 -19.63 -33.93 22.16
CA LYS A 763 -20.12 -35.29 21.90
C LYS A 763 -20.02 -35.62 20.41
N GLY A 764 -18.99 -36.35 20.03
CA GLY A 764 -18.61 -36.49 18.62
C GLY A 764 -18.19 -35.14 18.08
N TYR A 765 -19.03 -34.55 17.22
CA TYR A 765 -18.87 -33.18 16.71
C TYR A 765 -19.97 -32.22 17.20
N ASP A 766 -20.96 -32.70 17.96
CA ASP A 766 -21.94 -31.81 18.58
C ASP A 766 -21.34 -31.12 19.82
N ILE A 767 -21.55 -29.81 19.91
CA ILE A 767 -21.01 -28.95 20.96
C ILE A 767 -22.18 -28.44 21.80
N THR A 768 -22.12 -28.59 23.12
CA THR A 768 -23.13 -28.06 24.05
C THR A 768 -22.51 -27.03 24.97
N ASN A 769 -22.95 -25.77 24.92
CA ASN A 769 -22.63 -24.79 25.97
C ASN A 769 -23.72 -24.80 27.03
N THR A 770 -23.35 -25.00 28.29
CA THR A 770 -24.24 -24.83 29.45
C THR A 770 -23.86 -23.54 30.18
N LYS A 771 -24.85 -22.68 30.49
CA LYS A 771 -24.65 -21.45 31.26
C LYS A 771 -24.13 -21.78 32.66
N VAL A 772 -23.10 -21.07 33.13
CA VAL A 772 -22.52 -21.27 34.46
C VAL A 772 -22.22 -19.94 35.15
N GLY A 773 -22.32 -19.94 36.48
CA GLY A 773 -22.06 -18.78 37.32
C GLY A 773 -22.31 -19.10 38.79
N GLU A 774 -21.78 -18.27 39.68
CA GLU A 774 -22.00 -18.33 41.12
C GLU A 774 -22.78 -17.10 41.61
N THR A 775 -23.50 -17.25 42.71
CA THR A 775 -24.22 -16.20 43.42
C THR A 775 -24.06 -16.34 44.93
N LYS A 776 -24.56 -15.36 45.69
CA LYS A 776 -24.66 -15.41 47.15
C LYS A 776 -26.06 -15.01 47.61
N ILE A 777 -26.46 -15.48 48.78
CA ILE A 777 -27.74 -15.15 49.43
C ILE A 777 -27.43 -14.69 50.85
N GLU A 778 -27.83 -13.47 51.20
CA GLU A 778 -27.56 -12.87 52.51
C GLU A 778 -28.80 -12.20 53.08
N GLY A 779 -28.89 -12.15 54.40
CA GLY A 779 -30.03 -11.59 55.12
C GLY A 779 -29.74 -11.39 56.60
N THR A 780 -30.70 -10.77 57.28
CA THR A 780 -30.62 -10.42 58.69
C THR A 780 -31.77 -11.04 59.49
N LYS A 781 -31.55 -11.23 60.79
CA LYS A 781 -32.56 -11.67 61.74
C LYS A 781 -32.91 -10.54 62.71
N THR A 782 -34.18 -10.14 62.69
CA THR A 782 -34.77 -9.18 63.63
C THR A 782 -35.59 -9.91 64.69
N TRP A 783 -35.55 -9.41 65.93
CA TRP A 783 -36.36 -9.87 67.05
C TRP A 783 -37.32 -8.76 67.50
N LYS A 784 -38.61 -9.12 67.62
CA LYS A 784 -39.71 -8.31 68.15
C LYS A 784 -40.19 -8.98 69.44
N ASP A 785 -39.55 -8.64 70.55
CA ASP A 785 -39.75 -9.32 71.84
C ASP A 785 -39.39 -8.49 73.09
N ASP A 786 -39.27 -7.17 72.94
CA ASP A 786 -38.82 -6.24 74.00
C ASP A 786 -37.54 -6.67 74.75
N ASN A 787 -36.63 -7.38 74.06
CA ASN A 787 -35.44 -8.00 74.65
C ASN A 787 -35.75 -9.03 75.74
N ALA A 788 -36.73 -9.89 75.46
CA ALA A 788 -37.09 -11.04 76.27
C ALA A 788 -35.87 -11.86 76.73
N LYS A 789 -35.83 -12.15 78.04
CA LYS A 789 -34.71 -12.85 78.71
C LYS A 789 -34.61 -14.34 78.36
N ASP A 790 -35.61 -14.88 77.66
CA ASP A 790 -35.70 -16.26 77.18
C ASP A 790 -35.57 -16.35 75.65
N ARG A 791 -35.08 -15.29 74.98
CA ARG A 791 -34.67 -15.33 73.58
C ARG A 791 -33.56 -16.40 73.41
N PRO A 792 -33.65 -17.31 72.43
CA PRO A 792 -32.62 -18.33 72.24
C PRO A 792 -31.30 -17.72 71.77
N GLU A 793 -30.18 -18.34 72.16
CA GLU A 793 -28.82 -17.91 71.79
C GLU A 793 -28.55 -18.03 70.27
N MET A 794 -29.30 -18.89 69.59
CA MET A 794 -29.17 -19.21 68.17
C MET A 794 -30.52 -19.52 67.51
N ILE A 795 -30.56 -19.40 66.18
CA ILE A 795 -31.62 -19.94 65.30
C ILE A 795 -31.00 -20.78 64.18
N LYS A 796 -31.83 -21.53 63.46
CA LYS A 796 -31.43 -22.22 62.22
C LYS A 796 -32.19 -21.66 61.02
N VAL A 797 -31.45 -21.20 60.03
CA VAL A 797 -31.97 -20.71 58.75
C VAL A 797 -31.58 -21.70 57.66
N ASP A 798 -32.58 -22.32 57.05
CA ASP A 798 -32.45 -23.18 55.90
C ASP A 798 -32.41 -22.33 54.61
N LEU A 799 -31.45 -22.62 53.74
CA LEU A 799 -31.42 -22.15 52.36
C LEU A 799 -32.16 -23.16 51.48
N LEU A 800 -33.17 -22.69 50.75
CA LEU A 800 -33.94 -23.49 49.80
C LEU A 800 -33.53 -23.15 48.36
N GLN A 801 -33.10 -24.15 47.61
CA GLN A 801 -32.89 -24.08 46.15
C GLN A 801 -34.08 -24.74 45.47
N ASN A 802 -34.80 -24.00 44.63
CA ASN A 802 -36.02 -24.46 43.94
C ASN A 802 -37.02 -25.18 44.89
N GLY A 803 -37.17 -24.67 46.12
CA GLY A 803 -38.07 -25.21 47.14
C GLY A 803 -37.56 -26.41 47.95
N LYS A 804 -36.31 -26.87 47.74
CA LYS A 804 -35.65 -27.91 48.56
C LYS A 804 -34.56 -27.31 49.43
N VAL A 805 -34.49 -27.68 50.71
CA VAL A 805 -33.36 -27.30 51.58
C VAL A 805 -32.07 -27.90 51.03
N VAL A 806 -31.03 -27.08 50.87
CA VAL A 806 -29.69 -27.48 50.37
C VAL A 806 -28.54 -27.13 51.32
N ASP A 807 -28.74 -26.15 52.21
CA ASP A 807 -27.79 -25.80 53.29
C ASP A 807 -28.59 -25.24 54.48
N THR A 808 -28.02 -25.27 55.68
CA THR A 808 -28.62 -24.71 56.91
C THR A 808 -27.54 -24.00 57.72
N LYS A 809 -27.75 -22.72 58.04
CA LYS A 809 -26.83 -21.94 58.89
C LYS A 809 -27.41 -21.65 60.26
N GLU A 810 -26.53 -21.74 61.25
CA GLU A 810 -26.77 -21.32 62.62
C GLU A 810 -26.45 -19.82 62.74
N VAL A 811 -27.41 -19.03 63.22
CA VAL A 811 -27.32 -17.57 63.28
C VAL A 811 -27.47 -17.13 64.73
N THR A 812 -26.60 -16.24 65.21
CA THR A 812 -26.45 -15.93 66.64
C THR A 812 -26.25 -14.43 66.87
N ALA A 813 -26.28 -14.00 68.13
CA ALA A 813 -25.87 -12.66 68.51
C ALA A 813 -24.40 -12.34 68.14
N ALA A 814 -23.52 -13.36 68.11
CA ALA A 814 -22.11 -13.19 67.74
C ALA A 814 -21.88 -12.97 66.23
N THR A 815 -22.84 -13.36 65.38
CA THR A 815 -22.84 -13.00 63.94
C THR A 815 -23.61 -11.70 63.67
N GLU A 816 -23.84 -10.87 64.70
CA GLU A 816 -24.71 -9.69 64.67
C GLU A 816 -26.14 -9.99 64.14
N TRP A 817 -26.60 -11.23 64.32
CA TRP A 817 -27.84 -11.75 63.74
C TRP A 817 -27.89 -11.72 62.19
N LYS A 818 -26.72 -11.65 61.52
CA LYS A 818 -26.57 -11.69 60.06
C LYS A 818 -26.13 -13.07 59.59
N TYR A 819 -26.45 -13.40 58.34
CA TYR A 819 -26.00 -14.64 57.70
C TYR A 819 -25.83 -14.47 56.18
N THR A 820 -24.88 -15.22 55.60
CA THR A 820 -24.56 -15.23 54.17
C THR A 820 -24.25 -16.66 53.73
N PHE A 821 -24.84 -17.09 52.62
CA PHE A 821 -24.53 -18.30 51.87
C PHE A 821 -23.77 -17.89 50.59
N GLU A 822 -22.60 -18.48 50.34
CA GLU A 822 -21.69 -18.08 49.26
C GLU A 822 -21.47 -19.22 48.25
N LYS A 823 -20.98 -18.87 47.06
CA LYS A 823 -20.60 -19.81 45.98
C LYS A 823 -21.73 -20.75 45.56
N LEU A 824 -22.97 -20.26 45.69
CA LEU A 824 -24.17 -20.97 45.27
C LEU A 824 -24.19 -20.99 43.74
N GLN A 825 -24.45 -22.14 43.12
CA GLN A 825 -24.60 -22.18 41.66
C GLN A 825 -25.80 -21.31 41.25
N ALA A 826 -25.60 -20.43 40.27
CA ALA A 826 -26.66 -19.56 39.76
C ALA A 826 -27.59 -20.28 38.77
N TYR A 827 -27.12 -21.35 38.12
CA TYR A 827 -27.82 -22.08 37.05
C TYR A 827 -27.72 -23.60 37.22
N ASP A 828 -28.75 -24.32 36.76
CA ASP A 828 -28.83 -25.78 36.80
C ASP A 828 -28.07 -26.47 35.65
N ALA A 829 -28.12 -27.81 35.59
CA ALA A 829 -27.50 -28.61 34.53
C ALA A 829 -28.11 -28.43 33.12
N ASN A 830 -29.10 -27.55 32.96
CA ASN A 830 -29.72 -27.12 31.71
C ASN A 830 -29.56 -25.60 31.47
N GLY A 831 -28.87 -24.90 32.37
CA GLY A 831 -28.66 -23.45 32.32
C GLY A 831 -29.86 -22.61 32.78
N ALA A 832 -30.90 -23.22 33.37
CA ALA A 832 -32.02 -22.49 33.96
C ALA A 832 -31.62 -21.92 35.33
N ALA A 833 -32.06 -20.71 35.66
CA ALA A 833 -31.65 -20.04 36.89
C ALA A 833 -32.24 -20.72 38.15
N TYR A 834 -31.40 -20.95 39.17
CA TYR A 834 -31.85 -21.44 40.46
C TYR A 834 -32.56 -20.31 41.25
N LYS A 835 -33.81 -20.55 41.65
CA LYS A 835 -34.52 -19.71 42.61
C LYS A 835 -34.04 -20.09 44.02
N TYR A 836 -33.47 -19.13 44.74
CA TYR A 836 -33.11 -19.28 46.14
C TYR A 836 -34.09 -18.54 47.06
N GLU A 837 -34.49 -19.20 48.14
CA GLU A 837 -35.36 -18.69 49.19
C GLU A 837 -34.80 -19.10 50.56
N VAL A 838 -35.22 -18.44 51.63
CA VAL A 838 -34.78 -18.75 52.99
C VAL A 838 -35.96 -19.08 53.88
N LYS A 839 -35.75 -19.96 54.86
CA LYS A 839 -36.77 -20.35 55.84
C LYS A 839 -36.13 -20.55 57.20
N GLU A 840 -36.75 -20.04 58.25
CA GLU A 840 -36.35 -20.37 59.62
C GLU A 840 -37.00 -21.68 60.09
N GLN A 841 -36.25 -22.47 60.86
CA GLN A 841 -36.80 -23.59 61.60
C GLN A 841 -37.64 -23.06 62.79
N ALA A 842 -38.69 -23.79 63.19
CA ALA A 842 -39.65 -23.27 64.17
C ALA A 842 -39.01 -22.96 65.53
N VAL A 843 -39.11 -21.71 65.98
CA VAL A 843 -38.56 -21.24 67.26
C VAL A 843 -39.68 -21.26 68.33
N PRO A 844 -39.55 -22.03 69.43
CA PRO A 844 -40.60 -22.10 70.46
C PRO A 844 -40.90 -20.73 71.09
N GLY A 845 -42.19 -20.38 71.19
CA GLY A 845 -42.63 -19.09 71.75
C GLY A 845 -42.48 -17.88 70.82
N TYR A 846 -42.25 -18.11 69.52
CA TYR A 846 -42.11 -17.06 68.51
C TYR A 846 -42.85 -17.41 67.21
N GLU A 847 -43.44 -16.41 66.56
CA GLU A 847 -43.96 -16.49 65.20
C GLU A 847 -42.96 -15.85 64.23
N SER A 848 -42.63 -16.56 63.14
CA SER A 848 -41.60 -16.14 62.18
C SER A 848 -42.19 -15.65 60.86
N LYS A 849 -41.64 -14.55 60.34
CA LYS A 849 -42.00 -13.96 59.05
C LYS A 849 -40.76 -13.62 58.23
N VAL A 850 -40.71 -14.09 56.98
CA VAL A 850 -39.65 -13.79 56.01
C VAL A 850 -40.11 -12.66 55.06
N SER A 851 -39.20 -11.77 54.69
CA SER A 851 -39.40 -10.73 53.68
C SER A 851 -38.15 -10.61 52.81
N GLY A 852 -38.22 -11.10 51.57
CA GLY A 852 -37.02 -11.33 50.75
C GLY A 852 -36.13 -12.38 51.42
N THR A 853 -35.00 -11.94 51.98
CA THR A 853 -34.09 -12.76 52.79
C THR A 853 -34.03 -12.34 54.26
N ASP A 854 -34.67 -11.24 54.65
CA ASP A 854 -34.72 -10.81 56.06
C ASP A 854 -35.81 -11.57 56.81
N ILE A 855 -35.53 -11.94 58.06
CA ILE A 855 -36.41 -12.75 58.90
C ILE A 855 -36.73 -11.97 60.18
N THR A 856 -38.00 -11.94 60.58
CA THR A 856 -38.46 -11.34 61.85
C THR A 856 -39.13 -12.40 62.71
N ASN A 857 -38.71 -12.55 63.97
CA ASN A 857 -39.48 -13.29 64.98
C ASN A 857 -40.23 -12.32 65.87
N THR A 858 -41.55 -12.51 66.03
CA THR A 858 -42.38 -11.83 67.03
C THR A 858 -42.64 -12.78 68.18
N LYS A 859 -42.45 -12.34 69.44
CA LYS A 859 -42.76 -13.14 70.63
C LYS A 859 -44.27 -13.40 70.70
N VAL A 860 -44.66 -14.66 70.91
CA VAL A 860 -46.07 -15.06 71.04
C VAL A 860 -46.22 -16.09 72.17
N GLY A 861 -47.41 -16.16 72.75
CA GLY A 861 -47.73 -17.09 73.82
C GLY A 861 -48.97 -16.67 74.57
N LYS A 862 -49.52 -17.58 75.37
CA LYS A 862 -50.71 -17.35 76.19
C LYS A 862 -50.37 -17.42 77.67
N THR A 863 -51.11 -16.65 78.47
CA THR A 863 -50.99 -16.63 79.94
C THR A 863 -52.35 -16.90 80.60
N LYS A 864 -52.31 -17.08 81.92
CA LYS A 864 -53.49 -17.27 82.77
C LYS A 864 -53.43 -16.28 83.91
N VAL A 865 -54.48 -15.47 84.05
CA VAL A 865 -54.61 -14.48 85.13
C VAL A 865 -55.63 -15.01 86.12
N GLU A 866 -55.15 -15.50 87.26
CA GLU A 866 -55.98 -16.07 88.32
C GLU A 866 -55.65 -15.47 89.68
N GLY A 867 -56.64 -15.46 90.56
CA GLY A 867 -56.53 -14.82 91.86
C GLY A 867 -57.66 -15.20 92.80
N THR A 868 -57.59 -14.69 94.02
CA THR A 868 -58.56 -15.00 95.08
C THR A 868 -58.97 -13.74 95.82
N LYS A 869 -60.28 -13.47 95.89
CA LYS A 869 -60.80 -12.37 96.71
C LYS A 869 -60.67 -12.72 98.19
N THR A 870 -59.56 -12.31 98.80
CA THR A 870 -59.43 -12.27 100.25
C THR A 870 -60.35 -11.19 100.83
N TRP A 871 -60.98 -11.52 101.95
CA TRP A 871 -61.77 -10.59 102.76
C TRP A 871 -61.03 -10.39 104.09
N LYS A 872 -60.83 -9.12 104.48
CA LYS A 872 -60.21 -8.72 105.76
C LYS A 872 -61.27 -8.01 106.59
N ASP A 873 -62.25 -8.78 107.03
CA ASP A 873 -63.52 -8.34 107.60
C ASP A 873 -63.88 -9.08 108.91
N ASP A 874 -62.91 -9.79 109.49
CA ASP A 874 -63.05 -10.67 110.67
C ASP A 874 -64.26 -11.62 110.63
N ASN A 875 -64.65 -12.06 109.43
CA ASN A 875 -65.84 -12.87 109.14
C ASN A 875 -67.17 -12.18 109.52
N ALA A 876 -67.30 -10.91 109.18
CA ALA A 876 -68.56 -10.18 109.18
C ALA A 876 -69.67 -10.91 108.39
N LYS A 877 -70.93 -10.71 108.83
CA LYS A 877 -72.10 -11.51 108.40
C LYS A 877 -72.82 -10.95 107.17
N ASP A 878 -72.43 -9.75 106.74
CA ASP A 878 -73.03 -8.92 105.68
C ASP A 878 -72.24 -8.96 104.37
N ARG A 879 -71.23 -9.84 104.26
CA ARG A 879 -70.46 -10.07 103.03
C ARG A 879 -71.42 -10.46 101.88
N PRO A 880 -71.28 -9.84 100.67
CA PRO A 880 -72.11 -10.21 99.53
C PRO A 880 -71.89 -11.68 99.12
N GLU A 881 -72.88 -12.30 98.50
CA GLU A 881 -72.77 -13.71 98.07
C GLU A 881 -71.81 -13.89 96.89
N MET A 882 -71.68 -12.85 96.05
CA MET A 882 -70.84 -12.79 94.86
C MET A 882 -70.32 -11.37 94.58
N ILE A 883 -69.26 -11.27 93.79
CA ILE A 883 -68.73 -10.02 93.19
C ILE A 883 -68.44 -10.25 91.70
N LYS A 884 -68.12 -9.18 90.96
CA LYS A 884 -67.47 -9.26 89.65
C LYS A 884 -66.01 -8.87 89.75
N VAL A 885 -65.20 -9.46 88.89
CA VAL A 885 -63.78 -9.15 88.68
C VAL A 885 -63.60 -8.95 87.18
N ASP A 886 -63.05 -7.81 86.77
CA ASP A 886 -62.78 -7.47 85.38
C ASP A 886 -61.29 -7.68 85.10
N LEU A 887 -60.96 -8.40 84.02
CA LEU A 887 -59.60 -8.51 83.52
C LEU A 887 -59.29 -7.33 82.59
N LEU A 888 -58.35 -6.48 83.00
CA LEU A 888 -57.85 -5.38 82.19
C LEU A 888 -56.53 -5.77 81.50
N GLN A 889 -56.50 -5.65 80.16
CA GLN A 889 -55.30 -5.77 79.33
C GLN A 889 -54.77 -4.36 79.04
N ASN A 890 -53.57 -4.02 79.50
CA ASN A 890 -52.99 -2.67 79.42
C ASN A 890 -53.97 -1.54 79.84
N GLY A 891 -54.83 -1.80 80.85
CA GLY A 891 -55.81 -0.84 81.36
C GLY A 891 -57.17 -0.83 80.63
N THR A 892 -57.40 -1.70 79.65
CA THR A 892 -58.70 -1.86 78.96
C THR A 892 -59.35 -3.18 79.36
N VAL A 893 -60.61 -3.17 79.82
CA VAL A 893 -61.35 -4.40 80.18
C VAL A 893 -61.53 -5.28 78.95
N ILE A 894 -61.11 -6.56 79.04
CA ILE A 894 -61.26 -7.56 77.97
C ILE A 894 -62.14 -8.76 78.37
N ALA A 895 -62.35 -9.00 79.66
CA ALA A 895 -63.20 -10.08 80.17
C ALA A 895 -63.71 -9.75 81.58
N THR A 896 -64.80 -10.38 81.99
CA THR A 896 -65.39 -10.25 83.34
C THR A 896 -65.74 -11.64 83.87
N GLN A 897 -65.45 -11.92 85.14
CA GLN A 897 -65.85 -13.15 85.82
C GLN A 897 -66.62 -12.86 87.11
N GLU A 898 -67.68 -13.62 87.36
CA GLU A 898 -68.42 -13.61 88.62
C GLU A 898 -67.78 -14.58 89.63
N VAL A 899 -67.59 -14.11 90.86
CA VAL A 899 -66.77 -14.76 91.89
C VAL A 899 -67.56 -14.82 93.18
N SER A 900 -67.67 -15.99 93.80
CA SER A 900 -68.59 -16.21 94.92
C SER A 900 -68.01 -17.13 96.00
N LYS A 901 -68.76 -17.28 97.10
CA LYS A 901 -68.44 -18.30 98.11
C LYS A 901 -68.38 -19.71 97.52
N ALA A 902 -69.17 -20.01 96.48
CA ALA A 902 -69.16 -21.32 95.81
C ALA A 902 -67.90 -21.57 94.97
N THR A 903 -67.27 -20.54 94.40
CA THR A 903 -65.95 -20.66 93.74
C THR A 903 -64.77 -20.63 94.73
N ASN A 904 -65.04 -20.74 96.04
CA ASN A 904 -64.09 -20.45 97.11
C ASN A 904 -63.39 -19.09 96.94
N TRP A 905 -64.15 -18.10 96.45
CA TRP A 905 -63.68 -16.73 96.15
C TRP A 905 -62.56 -16.65 95.10
N LYS A 906 -62.42 -17.65 94.22
CA LYS A 906 -61.40 -17.69 93.16
C LYS A 906 -61.96 -17.28 91.79
N TYR A 907 -61.10 -16.67 90.97
CA TYR A 907 -61.29 -16.39 89.55
C TYR A 907 -60.06 -16.85 88.75
N ALA A 908 -60.25 -17.15 87.46
CA ALA A 908 -59.22 -17.58 86.54
C ALA A 908 -59.61 -17.31 85.08
N PHE A 909 -58.93 -16.35 84.45
CA PHE A 909 -58.98 -16.11 83.01
C PHE A 909 -57.82 -16.88 82.35
N ALA A 910 -58.13 -17.89 81.53
CA ALA A 910 -57.12 -18.70 80.84
C ALA A 910 -56.98 -18.30 79.36
N ASP A 911 -55.88 -18.71 78.76
CA ASP A 911 -55.60 -18.63 77.31
C ASP A 911 -55.64 -17.21 76.69
N VAL A 912 -55.43 -16.17 77.51
CA VAL A 912 -55.31 -14.77 77.04
C VAL A 912 -53.90 -14.52 76.48
N GLU A 913 -53.79 -13.71 75.42
CA GLU A 913 -52.50 -13.45 74.75
C GLU A 913 -51.51 -12.72 75.68
N ALA A 914 -50.31 -13.27 75.83
CA ALA A 914 -49.29 -12.70 76.71
C ALA A 914 -48.49 -11.56 76.06
N TYR A 915 -48.51 -11.42 74.73
CA TYR A 915 -47.69 -10.46 73.97
C TYR A 915 -48.45 -9.79 72.82
N ASP A 916 -48.11 -8.54 72.51
CA ASP A 916 -48.69 -7.76 71.42
C ASP A 916 -48.10 -8.10 70.03
N ALA A 917 -48.55 -7.44 68.97
CA ALA A 917 -48.05 -7.60 67.60
C ALA A 917 -46.58 -7.13 67.37
N ASN A 918 -45.91 -6.67 68.43
CA ASN A 918 -44.48 -6.35 68.48
C ASN A 918 -43.72 -7.21 69.50
N GLY A 919 -44.38 -8.21 70.09
CA GLY A 919 -43.83 -9.10 71.10
C GLY A 919 -43.63 -8.45 72.48
N VAL A 920 -44.23 -7.29 72.73
CA VAL A 920 -44.19 -6.61 74.04
C VAL A 920 -45.21 -7.26 74.96
N ALA A 921 -44.82 -7.58 76.20
CA ALA A 921 -45.70 -8.28 77.14
C ALA A 921 -46.91 -7.43 77.55
N TYR A 922 -48.11 -8.03 77.51
CA TYR A 922 -49.32 -7.38 78.01
C TYR A 922 -49.33 -7.35 79.54
N LYS A 923 -49.53 -6.15 80.11
CA LYS A 923 -49.78 -5.97 81.54
C LYS A 923 -51.24 -6.32 81.83
N TYR A 924 -51.46 -7.20 82.80
CA TYR A 924 -52.79 -7.61 83.24
C TYR A 924 -53.10 -7.16 84.67
N GLU A 925 -54.32 -6.66 84.89
CA GLU A 925 -54.83 -6.16 86.17
C GLU A 925 -56.27 -6.67 86.40
N VAL A 926 -56.67 -6.82 87.68
CA VAL A 926 -57.88 -7.50 88.19
C VAL A 926 -58.31 -6.99 89.56
#